data_AF-A0A2V7BS10-F1
#
_entry.id   AF-A0A2V7BS10-F1
#
_cell.length_a   1.000
_cell.length_b   1.000
_cell.length_c   1.000
_cell.angle_alpha   90.00
_cell.angle_beta   90.00
_cell.angle_gamma   90.00
#
_symmetry.space_group_name_H-M   'P 1'
#
loop_
_entity.id
_entity.type
_entity.pdbx_description
1 polymer ?
#
loop_
_entity_poly.entity_id
_entity_poly.type
_entity_poly.pdbx_seq_one_letter_code
_entity_poly.pdbx_strand_id
1 'polypeptide(L)'
;MQLVHAAPRRNVHNSVSQKVRCHMIRRLIEAPDTTLVQETTFAIDVQGRYVCNTWDEAIGTIGNGGFAFDAVVIGAGMFGAYCAEKIFRESGKARRVLVLDAGSFLVSEHVQNLSNIGLGVGGAVRATVNGQEPSPQSQVANGAPTWGLPWHSNEPFPGLAYCIGGRSLYWGGWSPRLTAADLARWPAELAQYLNGTYNDVEREIGVDPTTDYISGPLFDELLKVFKAAAKQVPSVDRIDEAPLAIQGAPPAPGLFSFDKYSSAPILITAVREDIGDARSRGAANLDAGRQLFLVPRAHVAKLYITGNVVSQIEVDVNGQRQFLGVAPECAVVLAAGTVESTRLALESFPRQEMGRNLMAHLRSNTTVRIKRALFPKLGAKPGELEAAALIVRGSTPQGRYHLQVTAADVQGSDPEKNMFHMIPDIDLLQQIAANQDPDWIVLTLRGIGEMRGDPQATPTNTGTSWMNLAFDTADQRDEFGKRRAWVNLVATNADLALWRVMDDAAIALAQKLAGDDPTKIQYFYKDSFRNDGRDPGSWHAAPPSPSPNNNPFDPANKVRDLLGSTHHEAGTLWMGASAQDSVTNLDGRFHHVANAYIAGPALFPTLGSANPSLTALTLGRRTAKAIVAQGRALEEGFQSLFDGTLTGWQMAGSGYFAVVGSDILESVGGIGLLWYTPEEFGDFILRADWRSSSVFDNSGVFLRFPALGSNNPANDWRLAVDQGYEVQIDARGYNPDTNSTGSPSHSTGAVYGLAPAAQQAARRIGEWNRFEIHVVADAVNVVLNTTPVSSLTRNTGRPLKGHVGLQNHHLGSRVQFRNIRIKRLS
;
A
#
# COMPACT_ATOMS: atom_id res chain seq x y z
N MET A 1 17.89 39.22 57.01
CA MET A 1 17.72 40.38 57.91
C MET A 1 16.24 40.42 58.31
N GLN A 2 15.93 40.22 59.61
CA GLN A 2 14.61 40.33 60.30
C GLN A 2 13.39 39.58 59.69
N LEU A 3 12.80 38.56 60.36
CA LEU A 3 11.93 38.57 61.57
C LEU A 3 10.48 39.05 61.26
N VAL A 4 9.47 38.18 61.17
CA VAL A 4 8.71 37.44 62.23
C VAL A 4 7.55 38.23 62.84
N HIS A 5 6.31 37.74 62.64
CA HIS A 5 5.17 37.63 63.58
C HIS A 5 3.87 37.27 62.79
N ALA A 6 2.76 36.74 63.33
CA ALA A 6 2.47 35.73 64.36
C ALA A 6 0.96 35.82 64.74
N ALA A 7 0.09 35.03 64.10
CA ALA A 7 -1.14 34.42 64.67
C ALA A 7 -2.27 35.36 65.23
N PRO A 8 -3.36 34.85 65.86
CA PRO A 8 -4.43 34.05 65.23
C PRO A 8 -5.88 34.48 65.64
N ARG A 9 -6.94 34.01 64.97
CA ARG A 9 -8.30 33.85 65.57
C ARG A 9 -9.02 32.56 65.10
N ARG A 10 -10.00 32.12 65.92
CA ARG A 10 -10.50 30.73 66.05
C ARG A 10 -11.84 30.42 65.35
N ASN A 11 -11.98 29.13 64.99
CA ASN A 11 -13.14 28.22 65.05
C ASN A 11 -14.59 28.77 65.02
N VAL A 12 -15.47 28.09 64.26
CA VAL A 12 -16.58 27.23 64.77
C VAL A 12 -16.87 26.09 63.76
N HIS A 13 -17.22 24.90 64.30
CA HIS A 13 -17.92 23.71 63.73
C HIS A 13 -18.79 23.93 62.46
N ASN A 14 -19.07 22.95 61.58
CA ASN A 14 -18.86 21.49 61.51
C ASN A 14 -18.96 21.06 60.00
N SER A 15 -18.97 19.80 59.52
CA SER A 15 -19.13 18.45 60.11
C SER A 15 -18.16 17.41 59.46
N VAL A 16 -18.64 16.19 59.13
CA VAL A 16 -17.87 15.07 58.53
C VAL A 16 -18.56 14.52 57.27
N SER A 17 -17.79 14.32 56.20
CA SER A 17 -18.01 13.24 55.23
C SER A 17 -16.69 12.90 54.53
N GLN A 18 -16.07 11.79 54.92
CA GLN A 18 -14.87 11.28 54.26
C GLN A 18 -15.25 10.63 52.91
N LYS A 19 -15.07 11.36 51.80
CA LYS A 19 -14.87 10.71 50.50
C LYS A 19 -13.38 10.43 50.32
N VAL A 20 -13.04 9.14 50.20
CA VAL A 20 -11.71 8.69 49.79
C VAL A 20 -11.41 9.26 48.41
N ARG A 21 -10.49 10.24 48.34
CA ARG A 21 -9.99 10.76 47.07
C ARG A 21 -8.92 9.81 46.52
N CYS A 22 -9.31 8.95 45.59
CA CYS A 22 -8.34 8.38 44.67
C CYS A 22 -7.63 9.54 43.94
N HIS A 23 -6.30 9.55 43.98
CA HIS A 23 -5.51 10.64 43.41
C HIS A 23 -5.39 10.46 41.89
N MET A 24 -6.40 10.87 41.13
CA MET A 24 -6.18 11.21 39.73
C MET A 24 -5.27 12.43 39.65
N ILE A 25 -4.32 12.37 38.72
CA ILE A 25 -3.40 13.46 38.38
C ILE A 25 -4.22 14.71 38.05
N ARG A 26 -3.93 15.83 38.72
CA ARG A 26 -4.60 17.10 38.41
C ARG A 26 -4.22 17.51 36.99
N ARG A 27 -5.24 17.90 36.20
CA ARG A 27 -5.07 18.53 34.88
C ARG A 27 -3.96 19.57 34.95
N LEU A 28 -2.98 19.45 34.06
CA LEU A 28 -2.11 20.58 33.73
C LEU A 28 -2.99 21.68 33.15
N ILE A 29 -2.71 22.92 33.54
CA ILE A 29 -3.44 24.10 33.07
C ILE A 29 -3.03 24.33 31.62
N GLU A 30 -4.00 24.49 30.73
CA GLU A 30 -3.76 24.87 29.33
C GLU A 30 -3.05 26.24 29.30
N ALA A 31 -1.85 26.28 28.73
CA ALA A 31 -1.17 27.53 28.44
C ALA A 31 -1.79 28.16 27.16
N PRO A 32 -1.92 29.50 27.06
CA PRO A 32 -2.62 30.13 25.93
C PRO A 32 -1.92 30.01 24.57
N ASP A 33 -0.63 29.67 24.55
CA ASP A 33 0.15 29.50 23.32
C ASP A 33 0.29 28.01 23.00
N THR A 34 -0.61 27.50 22.15
CA THR A 34 -0.48 26.16 21.55
C THR A 34 0.69 26.16 20.59
N THR A 35 1.85 25.69 21.05
CA THR A 35 3.01 25.52 20.17
C THR A 35 2.67 24.57 19.03
N LEU A 36 3.05 24.94 17.80
CA LEU A 36 3.19 23.98 16.70
C LEU A 36 3.93 22.73 17.19
N VAL A 37 3.60 21.55 16.63
CA VAL A 37 4.40 20.34 16.88
C VAL A 37 5.83 20.68 16.49
N GLN A 38 6.69 20.82 17.50
CA GLN A 38 8.06 21.20 17.29
C GLN A 38 8.80 19.97 16.76
N GLU A 39 9.38 20.07 15.57
CA GLU A 39 10.32 19.08 15.05
C GLU A 39 11.66 19.25 15.78
N THR A 40 11.67 18.86 17.07
CA THR A 40 12.83 19.02 17.94
C THR A 40 13.81 17.87 17.82
N THR A 41 15.08 18.21 17.99
CA THR A 41 16.15 17.26 18.33
C THR A 41 16.09 16.77 19.80
N PHE A 42 15.13 17.24 20.61
CA PHE A 42 14.99 16.85 22.02
C PHE A 42 14.48 15.41 22.19
N ALA A 43 13.71 14.89 21.22
CA ALA A 43 13.35 13.48 21.17
C ALA A 43 14.33 12.74 20.25
N ILE A 44 14.90 11.62 20.73
CA ILE A 44 15.69 10.74 19.88
C ILE A 44 14.73 9.93 19.01
N ASP A 45 14.68 10.22 17.71
CA ASP A 45 13.94 9.41 16.74
C ASP A 45 14.64 8.07 16.46
N VAL A 46 14.56 7.16 17.43
CA VAL A 46 15.14 5.81 17.33
C VAL A 46 14.39 4.98 16.29
N GLN A 47 13.06 5.02 16.27
CA GLN A 47 12.29 4.16 15.38
C GLN A 47 12.40 4.60 13.92
N GLY A 48 12.19 5.89 13.64
CA GLY A 48 12.35 6.45 12.30
C GLY A 48 13.78 6.26 11.79
N ARG A 49 14.82 6.51 12.59
CA ARG A 49 16.21 6.30 12.11
C ARG A 49 16.56 4.85 11.76
N TYR A 50 15.94 3.86 12.40
CA TYR A 50 16.21 2.44 12.16
C TYR A 50 15.36 1.83 11.03
N VAL A 51 14.37 2.56 10.52
CA VAL A 51 13.44 2.11 9.46
C VAL A 51 13.58 2.98 8.21
N CYS A 52 13.58 4.29 8.38
CA CYS A 52 13.60 5.26 7.29
C CYS A 52 15.02 5.59 6.83
N ASN A 53 15.10 6.05 5.60
CA ASN A 53 16.27 6.56 4.92
C ASN A 53 16.12 8.06 4.69
N THR A 54 17.23 8.80 4.64
CA THR A 54 17.24 10.11 3.99
C THR A 54 17.21 9.94 2.46
N TRP A 55 16.88 11.02 1.74
CA TRP A 55 17.00 11.04 0.27
C TRP A 55 18.43 10.73 -0.18
N ASP A 56 19.43 11.35 0.47
CA ASP A 56 20.85 11.15 0.13
C ASP A 56 21.32 9.71 0.43
N GLU A 57 20.81 9.07 1.49
CA GLU A 57 21.06 7.66 1.75
C GLU A 57 20.48 6.77 0.65
N ALA A 58 19.24 7.02 0.20
CA ALA A 58 18.60 6.21 -0.83
C ALA A 58 19.24 6.39 -2.21
N ILE A 59 19.43 7.64 -2.66
CA ILE A 59 19.92 7.96 -4.01
C ILE A 59 21.44 7.85 -4.10
N GLY A 60 22.16 8.20 -3.03
CA GLY A 60 23.61 8.08 -2.93
C GLY A 60 24.12 6.65 -3.06
N THR A 61 23.27 5.63 -2.86
CA THR A 61 23.64 4.23 -3.14
C THR A 61 24.07 4.02 -4.59
N ILE A 62 23.40 4.67 -5.55
CA ILE A 62 23.63 4.45 -6.98
C ILE A 62 25.04 4.91 -7.39
N GLY A 63 25.51 6.04 -6.83
CA GLY A 63 26.88 6.51 -7.04
C GLY A 63 27.96 5.69 -6.31
N ASN A 64 27.56 4.85 -5.35
CA ASN A 64 28.45 4.05 -4.50
C ASN A 64 28.38 2.54 -4.80
N GLY A 65 28.08 2.16 -6.05
CA GLY A 65 28.03 0.75 -6.50
C GLY A 65 26.70 0.03 -6.22
N GLY A 66 25.66 0.75 -5.81
CA GLY A 66 24.28 0.27 -5.83
C GLY A 66 23.70 0.31 -7.25
N PHE A 67 22.80 -0.62 -7.57
CA PHE A 67 22.09 -0.58 -8.85
C PHE A 67 20.92 0.44 -8.82
N ALA A 68 20.40 0.80 -9.99
CA ALA A 68 19.16 1.56 -10.09
C ALA A 68 17.98 0.78 -9.50
N PHE A 69 16.94 1.50 -9.05
CA PHE A 69 15.72 0.87 -8.54
C PHE A 69 14.97 0.13 -9.66
N ASP A 70 14.48 -1.07 -9.34
CA ASP A 70 13.62 -1.87 -10.20
C ASP A 70 12.13 -1.51 -9.99
N ALA A 71 11.78 -0.89 -8.86
CA ALA A 71 10.47 -0.26 -8.63
C ALA A 71 10.57 1.00 -7.73
N VAL A 72 9.70 1.99 -7.97
CA VAL A 72 9.44 3.13 -7.09
C VAL A 72 7.96 3.15 -6.72
N VAL A 73 7.64 3.17 -5.44
CA VAL A 73 6.27 3.23 -4.90
C VAL A 73 6.03 4.59 -4.26
N ILE A 74 4.98 5.28 -4.69
CA ILE A 74 4.64 6.65 -4.31
C ILE A 74 3.45 6.60 -3.36
N GLY A 75 3.73 6.83 -2.07
CA GLY A 75 2.84 6.59 -0.93
C GLY A 75 3.20 5.30 -0.20
N ALA A 76 3.50 5.41 1.09
CA ALA A 76 3.68 4.33 2.06
C ALA A 76 2.42 4.13 2.94
N GLY A 77 1.27 4.64 2.51
CA GLY A 77 -0.03 4.33 3.12
C GLY A 77 -0.46 2.87 2.87
N MET A 78 -1.62 2.50 3.42
CA MET A 78 -2.23 1.14 3.40
C MET A 78 -1.86 0.25 2.20
N PHE A 79 -2.07 0.73 0.98
CA PHE A 79 -1.90 -0.05 -0.25
C PHE A 79 -0.48 0.01 -0.82
N GLY A 80 0.22 1.13 -0.64
CA GLY A 80 1.57 1.33 -1.17
C GLY A 80 2.64 0.62 -0.35
N ALA A 81 2.56 0.71 0.97
CA ALA A 81 3.42 -0.07 1.87
C ALA A 81 3.27 -1.59 1.64
N TYR A 82 2.03 -2.06 1.53
CA TYR A 82 1.73 -3.46 1.20
C TYR A 82 2.23 -3.85 -0.19
N CYS A 83 2.02 -3.03 -1.22
CA CYS A 83 2.52 -3.30 -2.58
C CYS A 83 4.06 -3.35 -2.63
N ALA A 84 4.75 -2.42 -1.98
CA ALA A 84 6.20 -2.39 -1.89
C ALA A 84 6.78 -3.63 -1.20
N GLU A 85 6.17 -4.04 -0.09
CA GLU A 85 6.54 -5.26 0.64
C GLU A 85 6.35 -6.51 -0.22
N LYS A 86 5.25 -6.59 -0.99
CA LYS A 86 4.99 -7.73 -1.89
C LYS A 86 5.97 -7.77 -3.07
N ILE A 87 6.30 -6.62 -3.68
CA ILE A 87 7.35 -6.56 -4.74
C ILE A 87 8.68 -7.07 -4.18
N PHE A 88 9.06 -6.64 -2.97
CA PHE A 88 10.26 -7.10 -2.30
C PHE A 88 10.22 -8.62 -2.03
N ARG A 89 9.21 -9.14 -1.34
CA ARG A 89 9.17 -10.56 -0.95
C ARG A 89 8.88 -11.53 -2.10
N GLU A 90 7.94 -11.23 -2.97
CA GLU A 90 7.53 -12.14 -4.05
C GLU A 90 8.60 -12.24 -5.14
N SER A 91 9.53 -11.28 -5.25
CA SER A 91 10.77 -11.41 -6.05
C SER A 91 11.89 -12.19 -5.35
N GLY A 92 11.57 -12.90 -4.26
CA GLY A 92 12.57 -13.56 -3.42
C GLY A 92 13.55 -12.58 -2.75
N LYS A 93 13.23 -11.28 -2.64
CA LYS A 93 14.13 -10.18 -2.24
C LYS A 93 15.15 -9.76 -3.31
N ALA A 94 14.88 -10.00 -4.60
CA ALA A 94 15.79 -9.65 -5.71
C ALA A 94 15.68 -8.18 -6.17
N ARG A 95 14.48 -7.59 -6.14
CA ARG A 95 14.20 -6.29 -6.78
C ARG A 95 14.49 -5.13 -5.83
N ARG A 96 15.18 -4.09 -6.34
CA ARG A 96 15.41 -2.83 -5.61
C ARG A 96 14.14 -1.98 -5.61
N VAL A 97 13.53 -1.78 -4.45
CA VAL A 97 12.30 -0.99 -4.24
C VAL A 97 12.60 0.27 -3.45
N LEU A 98 12.21 1.42 -3.99
CA LEU A 98 12.21 2.71 -3.30
C LEU A 98 10.77 3.10 -2.96
N VAL A 99 10.48 3.36 -1.69
CA VAL A 99 9.19 3.89 -1.24
C VAL A 99 9.37 5.36 -0.87
N LEU A 100 8.59 6.24 -1.48
CA LEU A 100 8.55 7.68 -1.21
C LEU A 100 7.21 8.04 -0.58
N ASP A 101 7.19 8.64 0.60
CA ASP A 101 5.96 9.13 1.24
C ASP A 101 6.07 10.62 1.55
N ALA A 102 5.03 11.40 1.25
CA ALA A 102 5.00 12.83 1.53
C ALA A 102 4.94 13.15 3.04
N GLY A 103 4.48 12.19 3.86
CA GLY A 103 4.32 12.30 5.30
C GLY A 103 5.52 11.80 6.12
N SER A 104 5.40 11.93 7.44
CA SER A 104 6.42 11.52 8.40
C SER A 104 6.26 10.07 8.87
N PHE A 105 7.30 9.53 9.50
CA PHE A 105 7.11 8.38 10.40
C PHE A 105 6.47 8.88 11.69
N LEU A 106 5.23 8.47 11.97
CA LEU A 106 4.46 8.93 13.14
C LEU A 106 4.52 7.91 14.29
N VAL A 107 4.08 6.68 14.00
CA VAL A 107 4.05 5.53 14.90
C VAL A 107 4.30 4.26 14.08
N SER A 108 4.75 3.19 14.74
CA SER A 108 5.08 1.91 14.10
C SER A 108 3.88 1.01 13.81
N GLU A 109 2.71 1.31 14.40
CA GLU A 109 1.58 0.39 14.53
C GLU A 109 0.25 1.16 14.68
N HIS A 110 -0.91 0.52 14.45
CA HIS A 110 -2.24 1.14 14.53
C HIS A 110 -2.48 1.83 15.89
N VAL A 111 -3.15 2.99 15.91
CA VAL A 111 -3.23 3.82 17.14
C VAL A 111 -3.91 3.14 18.33
N GLN A 112 -4.84 2.21 18.07
CA GLN A 112 -5.53 1.41 19.10
C GLN A 112 -4.70 0.26 19.70
N ASN A 113 -3.55 -0.01 19.13
CA ASN A 113 -2.61 -1.03 19.60
C ASN A 113 -1.61 -0.44 20.60
N LEU A 114 -1.46 0.88 20.55
CA LEU A 114 -0.62 1.69 21.41
C LEU A 114 -1.42 2.15 22.64
N SER A 115 -0.72 2.57 23.68
CA SER A 115 -1.33 3.40 24.75
C SER A 115 -2.07 4.57 24.12
N ASN A 116 -3.25 4.92 24.64
CA ASN A 116 -4.03 6.06 24.13
C ASN A 116 -3.28 7.39 24.40
N ILE A 117 -2.53 7.82 23.39
CA ILE A 117 -1.76 9.08 23.37
C ILE A 117 -2.51 10.22 22.66
N GLY A 118 -3.81 10.05 22.37
CA GLY A 118 -4.64 11.09 21.76
C GLY A 118 -4.44 11.32 20.25
N LEU A 119 -3.85 10.36 19.53
CA LEU A 119 -3.80 10.40 18.06
C LEU A 119 -5.16 10.03 17.46
N GLY A 120 -5.77 10.98 16.75
CA GLY A 120 -7.11 10.88 16.17
C GLY A 120 -7.15 11.14 14.67
N VAL A 121 -8.38 11.26 14.17
CA VAL A 121 -8.73 11.52 12.76
C VAL A 121 -9.15 12.98 12.60
N GLY A 122 -8.72 13.63 11.51
CA GLY A 122 -9.14 15.00 11.19
C GLY A 122 -10.67 15.11 10.99
N GLY A 123 -11.28 16.17 11.52
CA GLY A 123 -12.70 16.46 11.29
C GLY A 123 -12.99 16.80 9.82
N ALA A 124 -14.21 16.49 9.35
CA ALA A 124 -14.60 16.80 7.97
C ALA A 124 -14.74 18.32 7.73
N VAL A 125 -13.96 18.86 6.80
CA VAL A 125 -13.95 20.29 6.45
C VAL A 125 -14.30 20.47 4.97
N ARG A 126 -15.05 21.52 4.64
CA ARG A 126 -15.30 21.94 3.26
C ARG A 126 -14.27 22.96 2.84
N ALA A 127 -13.36 22.57 1.96
CA ALA A 127 -12.43 23.48 1.29
C ALA A 127 -12.73 23.50 -0.22
N THR A 128 -13.06 24.68 -0.75
CA THR A 128 -13.19 24.95 -2.18
C THR A 128 -12.03 25.78 -2.74
N VAL A 129 -11.21 26.36 -1.86
CA VAL A 129 -10.02 27.21 -2.12
C VAL A 129 -9.04 27.03 -0.95
N ASN A 130 -7.73 27.25 -1.17
CA ASN A 130 -6.70 27.08 -0.14
C ASN A 130 -6.99 27.89 1.15
N GLY A 131 -7.59 29.08 1.01
CA GLY A 131 -7.91 29.97 2.14
C GLY A 131 -9.02 29.48 3.09
N GLN A 132 -9.63 28.33 2.81
CA GLN A 132 -10.62 27.68 3.68
C GLN A 132 -10.04 26.47 4.44
N GLU A 133 -8.77 26.13 4.22
CA GLU A 133 -8.15 24.97 4.84
C GLU A 133 -7.87 25.21 6.34
N PRO A 134 -8.02 24.17 7.19
CA PRO A 134 -7.70 24.27 8.61
C PRO A 134 -6.19 24.49 8.79
N SER A 135 -5.80 25.41 9.68
CA SER A 135 -4.38 25.65 9.95
C SER A 135 -3.73 24.40 10.58
N PRO A 136 -2.43 24.15 10.35
CA PRO A 136 -1.72 23.04 10.99
C PRO A 136 -1.87 23.04 12.52
N GLN A 137 -1.89 24.22 13.15
CA GLN A 137 -2.14 24.38 14.59
C GLN A 137 -3.52 23.85 15.01
N SER A 138 -4.56 24.08 14.19
CA SER A 138 -5.91 23.57 14.48
C SER A 138 -6.00 22.05 14.34
N GLN A 139 -5.30 21.45 13.37
CA GLN A 139 -5.22 19.99 13.23
C GLN A 139 -4.51 19.34 14.43
N VAL A 140 -3.39 19.93 14.89
CA VAL A 140 -2.67 19.50 16.09
C VAL A 140 -3.55 19.59 17.34
N ALA A 141 -4.25 20.72 17.54
CA ALA A 141 -5.14 20.91 18.68
C ALA A 141 -6.32 19.90 18.71
N ASN A 142 -6.73 19.40 17.54
CA ASN A 142 -7.76 18.38 17.39
C ASN A 142 -7.21 16.93 17.45
N GLY A 143 -5.94 16.73 17.81
CA GLY A 143 -5.31 15.41 17.89
C GLY A 143 -4.99 14.76 16.53
N ALA A 144 -5.05 15.52 15.44
CA ALA A 144 -4.92 15.05 14.06
C ALA A 144 -3.66 15.60 13.35
N PRO A 145 -2.44 15.53 13.94
CA PRO A 145 -1.26 16.30 13.51
C PRO A 145 -0.73 15.96 12.11
N THR A 146 -1.13 14.82 11.53
CA THR A 146 -0.71 14.34 10.20
C THR A 146 -1.83 14.44 9.16
N TRP A 147 -2.98 15.04 9.47
CA TRP A 147 -4.11 15.13 8.54
C TRP A 147 -4.09 16.42 7.72
N GLY A 148 -4.12 16.28 6.41
CA GLY A 148 -4.11 17.40 5.45
C GLY A 148 -5.19 17.28 4.39
N LEU A 149 -5.56 18.41 3.76
CA LEU A 149 -6.50 18.48 2.65
C LEU A 149 -5.69 18.63 1.34
N PRO A 150 -5.51 17.58 0.51
CA PRO A 150 -4.83 17.66 -0.81
C PRO A 150 -5.69 18.15 -1.98
N TRP A 151 -7.02 18.19 -1.82
CA TRP A 151 -7.95 18.48 -2.90
C TRP A 151 -9.05 19.44 -2.44
N HIS A 152 -9.77 20.03 -3.39
CA HIS A 152 -10.97 20.81 -3.13
C HIS A 152 -12.21 20.03 -3.53
N SER A 153 -13.34 20.27 -2.85
CA SER A 153 -14.57 19.53 -3.13
C SER A 153 -15.83 20.34 -2.90
N ASN A 154 -16.90 19.96 -3.61
CA ASN A 154 -18.24 20.42 -3.29
C ASN A 154 -18.72 19.90 -1.92
N GLU A 155 -18.19 18.79 -1.42
CA GLU A 155 -18.57 18.16 -0.15
C GLU A 155 -17.48 18.30 0.94
N PRO A 156 -17.81 18.33 2.24
CA PRO A 156 -16.84 18.33 3.32
C PRO A 156 -16.19 16.95 3.49
N PHE A 157 -14.88 16.91 3.67
CA PHE A 157 -14.13 15.66 3.82
C PHE A 157 -13.02 15.78 4.89
N PRO A 158 -12.65 14.68 5.55
CA PRO A 158 -11.67 14.67 6.67
C PRO A 158 -10.19 14.73 6.25
N GLY A 159 -9.90 14.66 4.96
CA GLY A 159 -8.52 14.70 4.42
C GLY A 159 -7.83 13.36 4.25
N LEU A 160 -6.51 13.42 4.03
CA LEU A 160 -5.59 12.28 4.02
C LEU A 160 -4.63 12.35 5.22
N ALA A 161 -4.28 11.18 5.74
CA ALA A 161 -3.22 11.02 6.74
C ALA A 161 -1.87 10.94 6.04
N TYR A 162 -1.07 12.00 6.17
CA TYR A 162 0.32 12.12 5.70
C TYR A 162 1.27 11.48 6.71
N CYS A 163 1.33 10.16 6.70
CA CYS A 163 2.31 9.39 7.48
C CYS A 163 2.50 7.98 6.91
N ILE A 164 3.61 7.34 7.28
CA ILE A 164 3.85 5.92 6.99
C ILE A 164 2.70 5.08 7.57
N GLY A 165 2.11 4.18 6.78
CA GLY A 165 0.87 3.46 7.11
C GLY A 165 -0.41 4.22 6.72
N GLY A 166 -0.38 5.56 6.77
CA GLY A 166 -1.48 6.44 6.37
C GLY A 166 -2.80 6.09 7.07
N ARG A 167 -3.89 6.03 6.31
CA ARG A 167 -5.23 5.67 6.86
C ARG A 167 -5.29 4.29 7.52
N SER A 168 -4.33 3.37 7.28
CA SER A 168 -4.28 2.08 7.98
C SER A 168 -3.85 2.17 9.44
N LEU A 169 -3.41 3.34 9.93
CA LEU A 169 -3.16 3.55 11.36
C LEU A 169 -4.43 3.87 12.17
N TYR A 170 -5.56 4.17 11.51
CA TYR A 170 -6.75 4.76 12.15
C TYR A 170 -8.09 4.07 11.83
N TRP A 171 -8.11 3.16 10.86
CA TRP A 171 -9.33 2.57 10.30
C TRP A 171 -10.00 1.52 11.22
N GLY A 172 -11.28 1.21 10.95
CA GLY A 172 -12.02 0.28 11.80
C GLY A 172 -11.65 -1.21 11.70
N GLY A 173 -10.84 -1.61 10.73
CA GLY A 173 -10.51 -3.02 10.43
C GLY A 173 -11.53 -3.75 9.54
N TRP A 174 -12.72 -3.19 9.31
CA TRP A 174 -13.79 -3.76 8.50
C TRP A 174 -13.33 -4.17 7.08
N SER A 175 -13.35 -5.48 6.83
CA SER A 175 -12.77 -6.13 5.65
C SER A 175 -13.71 -7.12 4.94
N PRO A 176 -14.98 -6.78 4.65
CA PRO A 176 -15.88 -7.68 3.93
C PRO A 176 -15.42 -7.95 2.49
N ARG A 177 -15.52 -9.20 2.05
CA ARG A 177 -15.45 -9.56 0.62
C ARG A 177 -16.60 -8.92 -0.17
N LEU A 178 -16.33 -8.65 -1.44
CA LEU A 178 -17.36 -8.44 -2.46
C LEU A 178 -18.20 -9.70 -2.63
N THR A 179 -19.51 -9.55 -2.85
CA THR A 179 -20.40 -10.69 -3.09
C THR A 179 -20.27 -11.21 -4.53
N ALA A 180 -20.74 -12.43 -4.80
CA ALA A 180 -20.81 -12.95 -6.17
C ALA A 180 -21.58 -12.01 -7.12
N ALA A 181 -22.60 -11.30 -6.61
CA ALA A 181 -23.39 -10.36 -7.39
C ALA A 181 -22.71 -8.99 -7.57
N ASP A 182 -21.74 -8.62 -6.71
CA ASP A 182 -20.81 -7.50 -6.97
C ASP A 182 -19.83 -7.89 -8.08
N LEU A 183 -19.17 -9.04 -7.91
CA LEU A 183 -18.15 -9.56 -8.82
C LEU A 183 -18.69 -9.88 -10.22
N ALA A 184 -20.00 -10.13 -10.37
CA ALA A 184 -20.65 -10.25 -11.68
C ALA A 184 -20.54 -9.00 -12.57
N ARG A 185 -20.15 -7.84 -12.01
CA ARG A 185 -19.89 -6.58 -12.74
C ARG A 185 -18.39 -6.27 -12.90
N TRP A 186 -17.52 -7.17 -12.46
CA TRP A 186 -16.08 -7.08 -12.64
C TRP A 186 -15.65 -7.91 -13.86
N PRO A 187 -14.52 -7.57 -14.50
CA PRO A 187 -13.88 -8.46 -15.48
C PRO A 187 -13.72 -9.87 -14.90
N ALA A 188 -14.14 -10.90 -15.64
CA ALA A 188 -14.24 -12.27 -15.13
C ALA A 188 -12.91 -12.80 -14.54
N GLU A 189 -11.79 -12.45 -15.15
CA GLU A 189 -10.45 -12.80 -14.65
C GLU A 189 -10.14 -12.17 -13.28
N LEU A 190 -10.54 -10.91 -13.06
CA LEU A 190 -10.40 -10.25 -11.75
C LEU A 190 -11.33 -10.88 -10.71
N ALA A 191 -12.58 -11.20 -11.09
CA ALA A 191 -13.51 -11.89 -10.20
C ALA A 191 -12.98 -13.27 -9.78
N GLN A 192 -12.37 -14.02 -10.70
CA GLN A 192 -11.71 -15.30 -10.42
C GLN A 192 -10.48 -15.10 -9.52
N TYR A 193 -9.60 -14.14 -9.82
CA TYR A 193 -8.43 -13.84 -9.02
C TYR A 193 -8.78 -13.44 -7.58
N LEU A 194 -9.76 -12.54 -7.41
CA LEU A 194 -10.23 -12.09 -6.10
C LEU A 194 -10.76 -13.27 -5.27
N ASN A 195 -11.68 -14.07 -5.82
CA ASN A 195 -12.20 -15.26 -5.14
C ASN A 195 -11.11 -16.27 -4.76
N GLY A 196 -10.09 -16.46 -5.62
CA GLY A 196 -8.96 -17.35 -5.34
C GLY A 196 -7.95 -16.81 -4.33
N THR A 197 -7.92 -15.50 -4.09
CA THR A 197 -6.84 -14.84 -3.30
C THR A 197 -7.33 -14.22 -1.99
N TYR A 198 -8.63 -13.95 -1.82
CA TYR A 198 -9.17 -13.32 -0.60
C TYR A 198 -8.72 -14.04 0.68
N ASN A 199 -8.82 -15.38 0.72
CA ASN A 199 -8.41 -16.19 1.88
C ASN A 199 -6.95 -15.94 2.31
N ASP A 200 -6.04 -15.68 1.36
CA ASP A 200 -4.63 -15.44 1.68
C ASP A 200 -4.40 -14.08 2.31
N VAL A 201 -5.12 -13.06 1.84
CA VAL A 201 -5.01 -11.69 2.34
C VAL A 201 -5.74 -11.57 3.67
N GLU A 202 -6.88 -12.24 3.85
CA GLU A 202 -7.60 -12.30 5.12
C GLU A 202 -6.75 -12.90 6.24
N ARG A 203 -6.02 -14.00 5.98
CA ARG A 203 -5.05 -14.54 6.96
C ARG A 203 -3.88 -13.59 7.21
N GLU A 204 -3.41 -12.89 6.19
CA GLU A 204 -2.29 -11.95 6.34
C GLU A 204 -2.65 -10.72 7.19
N ILE A 205 -3.89 -10.22 7.10
CA ILE A 205 -4.35 -9.04 7.84
C ILE A 205 -5.15 -9.36 9.11
N GLY A 206 -5.22 -10.63 9.51
CA GLY A 206 -5.92 -11.06 10.72
C GLY A 206 -7.45 -10.97 10.66
N VAL A 207 -8.06 -11.23 9.50
CA VAL A 207 -9.52 -11.49 9.35
C VAL A 207 -9.85 -12.97 9.58
N ASP A 208 -8.91 -13.86 9.28
CA ASP A 208 -9.01 -15.32 9.45
C ASP A 208 -7.78 -15.81 10.25
N PRO A 209 -7.92 -16.40 11.45
CA PRO A 209 -9.18 -16.76 12.12
C PRO A 209 -9.93 -15.54 12.68
N THR A 210 -11.24 -15.71 12.91
CA THR A 210 -12.06 -14.72 13.62
C THR A 210 -11.44 -14.34 14.97
N THR A 211 -11.42 -13.04 15.24
CA THR A 211 -10.94 -12.46 16.50
C THR A 211 -11.84 -12.80 17.68
N ASP A 212 -11.25 -13.25 18.80
CA ASP A 212 -11.96 -13.59 20.03
C ASP A 212 -12.60 -12.35 20.71
N TYR A 213 -11.96 -11.21 20.54
CA TYR A 213 -12.29 -9.85 20.97
C TYR A 213 -13.73 -9.34 20.74
N ILE A 214 -14.42 -9.82 19.69
CA ILE A 214 -15.86 -9.52 19.41
C ILE A 214 -16.75 -10.77 19.50
N SER A 215 -16.22 -11.88 20.03
CA SER A 215 -16.91 -13.16 20.17
C SER A 215 -17.21 -13.45 21.64
N GLY A 216 -18.23 -14.27 21.92
CA GLY A 216 -18.64 -14.59 23.29
C GLY A 216 -20.16 -14.53 23.51
N PRO A 217 -20.62 -14.50 24.77
CA PRO A 217 -22.05 -14.59 25.11
C PRO A 217 -22.91 -13.52 24.45
N LEU A 218 -22.47 -12.25 24.48
CA LEU A 218 -23.13 -11.15 23.77
C LEU A 218 -23.25 -11.41 22.26
N PHE A 219 -22.16 -11.82 21.61
CA PHE A 219 -22.13 -12.13 20.19
C PHE A 219 -23.06 -13.29 19.81
N ASP A 220 -23.01 -14.40 20.54
CA ASP A 220 -23.80 -15.60 20.26
C ASP A 220 -25.30 -15.33 20.31
N GLU A 221 -25.76 -14.61 21.33
CA GLU A 221 -27.18 -14.27 21.45
C GLU A 221 -27.59 -13.19 20.43
N LEU A 222 -26.76 -12.16 20.20
CA LEU A 222 -27.02 -11.15 19.16
C LEU A 222 -27.10 -11.78 17.76
N LEU A 223 -26.13 -12.60 17.37
CA LEU A 223 -26.13 -13.31 16.08
C LEU A 223 -27.41 -14.12 15.89
N LYS A 224 -27.87 -14.81 16.94
CA LYS A 224 -29.14 -15.56 16.94
C LYS A 224 -30.35 -14.64 16.77
N VAL A 225 -30.46 -13.55 17.53
CA VAL A 225 -31.66 -12.69 17.47
C VAL A 225 -31.69 -11.82 16.21
N PHE A 226 -30.55 -11.35 15.70
CA PHE A 226 -30.46 -10.70 14.39
C PHE A 226 -30.90 -11.64 13.27
N LYS A 227 -30.48 -12.92 13.28
CA LYS A 227 -30.95 -13.93 12.31
C LYS A 227 -32.45 -14.21 12.39
N ALA A 228 -33.10 -13.97 13.54
CA ALA A 228 -34.55 -14.04 13.68
C ALA A 228 -35.25 -12.76 13.21
N ALA A 229 -34.69 -11.58 13.54
CA ALA A 229 -35.20 -10.28 13.12
C ALA A 229 -35.12 -10.07 11.60
N ALA A 230 -34.02 -10.48 10.96
CA ALA A 230 -33.78 -10.37 9.52
C ALA A 230 -34.91 -10.94 8.66
N LYS A 231 -35.52 -12.06 9.09
CA LYS A 231 -36.65 -12.70 8.40
C LYS A 231 -37.91 -11.83 8.31
N GLN A 232 -37.97 -10.74 9.06
CA GLN A 232 -39.07 -9.78 9.12
C GLN A 232 -38.74 -8.43 8.47
N VAL A 233 -37.53 -8.27 7.91
CA VAL A 233 -37.06 -7.03 7.27
C VAL A 233 -36.77 -7.32 5.79
N PRO A 234 -37.68 -7.03 4.85
CA PRO A 234 -37.64 -7.59 3.49
C PRO A 234 -36.41 -7.27 2.64
N SER A 235 -35.66 -6.21 2.97
CA SER A 235 -34.44 -5.79 2.26
C SER A 235 -33.15 -6.38 2.85
N VAL A 236 -33.23 -7.25 3.87
CA VAL A 236 -32.08 -7.90 4.48
C VAL A 236 -31.91 -9.31 3.89
N ASP A 237 -30.75 -9.55 3.28
CA ASP A 237 -30.44 -10.83 2.64
C ASP A 237 -29.95 -11.87 3.68
N ARG A 238 -29.03 -11.47 4.57
CA ARG A 238 -28.43 -12.35 5.59
C ARG A 238 -27.68 -11.61 6.70
N ILE A 239 -27.31 -12.36 7.73
CA ILE A 239 -26.50 -11.94 8.88
C ILE A 239 -25.28 -12.86 8.96
N ASP A 240 -24.09 -12.29 8.78
CA ASP A 240 -22.81 -12.97 8.89
C ASP A 240 -22.04 -12.42 10.12
N GLU A 241 -20.96 -13.11 10.51
CA GLU A 241 -19.96 -12.62 11.46
C GLU A 241 -19.21 -11.40 10.88
N ALA A 242 -18.74 -10.48 11.73
CA ALA A 242 -18.02 -9.29 11.29
C ALA A 242 -16.59 -9.64 10.80
N PRO A 243 -16.25 -9.41 9.52
CA PRO A 243 -14.90 -9.62 9.02
C PRO A 243 -14.03 -8.42 9.42
N LEU A 244 -13.29 -8.55 10.53
CA LEU A 244 -12.42 -7.51 11.06
C LEU A 244 -10.95 -7.93 10.95
N ALA A 245 -10.10 -7.06 10.41
CA ALA A 245 -8.65 -7.23 10.34
C ALA A 245 -8.00 -6.95 11.71
N ILE A 246 -8.20 -7.87 12.66
CA ILE A 246 -7.79 -7.76 14.07
C ILE A 246 -7.38 -9.14 14.56
N GLN A 247 -6.13 -9.31 15.00
CA GLN A 247 -5.70 -10.57 15.60
C GLN A 247 -5.80 -10.55 17.14
N GLY A 248 -7.00 -10.85 17.67
CA GLY A 248 -7.28 -10.82 19.11
C GLY A 248 -6.70 -11.99 19.91
N ALA A 249 -6.44 -13.13 19.27
CA ALA A 249 -5.85 -14.30 19.91
C ALA A 249 -4.32 -14.40 19.65
N PRO A 250 -3.52 -14.90 20.61
CA PRO A 250 -2.10 -15.19 20.39
C PRO A 250 -1.84 -16.08 19.17
N PRO A 251 -0.95 -15.69 18.23
CA PRO A 251 -0.69 -16.48 17.02
C PRO A 251 -0.01 -17.83 17.31
N ALA A 252 0.74 -17.90 18.41
CA ALA A 252 1.39 -19.11 18.89
C ALA A 252 1.66 -18.98 20.41
N PRO A 253 1.92 -20.09 21.13
CA PRO A 253 2.31 -20.05 22.54
C PRO A 253 3.52 -19.13 22.77
N GLY A 254 3.38 -18.19 23.70
CA GLY A 254 4.43 -17.21 24.06
C GLY A 254 4.49 -15.96 23.18
N LEU A 255 3.64 -15.84 22.16
CA LEU A 255 3.41 -14.59 21.43
C LEU A 255 2.24 -13.83 22.07
N PHE A 256 2.26 -12.50 22.01
CA PHE A 256 1.18 -11.67 22.54
C PHE A 256 0.07 -11.46 21.50
N SER A 257 -1.16 -11.33 21.98
CA SER A 257 -2.33 -10.93 21.21
C SER A 257 -2.38 -9.43 21.02
N PHE A 258 -1.91 -9.02 19.85
CA PHE A 258 -1.83 -7.69 19.29
C PHE A 258 -1.79 -8.01 17.78
N ASP A 259 -2.71 -7.59 16.90
CA ASP A 259 -3.16 -6.21 16.80
C ASP A 259 -4.26 -5.97 15.73
N LYS A 260 -4.87 -4.77 15.72
CA LYS A 260 -5.62 -4.28 14.56
C LYS A 260 -4.65 -3.93 13.44
N TYR A 261 -4.88 -4.47 12.23
CA TYR A 261 -3.93 -4.37 11.12
C TYR A 261 -3.58 -2.92 10.74
N SER A 262 -2.29 -2.67 10.60
CA SER A 262 -1.73 -1.55 9.84
C SER A 262 -0.80 -2.08 8.74
N SER A 263 -0.55 -1.29 7.70
CA SER A 263 0.50 -1.60 6.71
C SER A 263 1.90 -1.12 7.15
N ALA A 264 2.01 -0.37 8.25
CA ALA A 264 3.32 0.06 8.77
C ALA A 264 4.19 -1.11 9.28
N PRO A 265 3.68 -2.06 10.10
CA PRO A 265 4.47 -3.18 10.64
C PRO A 265 5.05 -4.10 9.57
N ILE A 266 4.29 -4.42 8.52
CA ILE A 266 4.76 -5.27 7.42
C ILE A 266 5.92 -4.61 6.65
N LEU A 267 5.83 -3.30 6.41
CA LEU A 267 6.87 -2.54 5.72
C LEU A 267 8.11 -2.36 6.62
N ILE A 268 7.91 -2.06 7.91
CA ILE A 268 8.98 -2.01 8.92
C ILE A 268 9.72 -3.34 8.94
N THR A 269 9.00 -4.46 9.05
CA THR A 269 9.58 -5.81 9.10
C THR A 269 10.38 -6.13 7.84
N ALA A 270 9.83 -5.84 6.66
CA ALA A 270 10.53 -6.03 5.38
C ALA A 270 11.81 -5.20 5.27
N VAL A 271 11.79 -3.93 5.71
CA VAL A 271 12.99 -3.07 5.74
C VAL A 271 14.02 -3.60 6.73
N ARG A 272 13.60 -4.03 7.92
CA ARG A 272 14.50 -4.58 8.95
C ARG A 272 15.14 -5.89 8.50
N GLU A 273 14.42 -6.74 7.77
CA GLU A 273 14.96 -7.91 7.10
C GLU A 273 15.98 -7.56 6.02
N ASP A 274 15.68 -6.62 5.11
CA ASP A 274 16.65 -6.21 4.08
C ASP A 274 17.94 -5.65 4.68
N ILE A 275 17.86 -4.88 5.77
CA ILE A 275 19.04 -4.40 6.50
C ILE A 275 19.86 -5.57 7.08
N GLY A 276 19.20 -6.63 7.55
CA GLY A 276 19.87 -7.86 8.01
C GLY A 276 20.52 -8.63 6.86
N ASP A 277 19.80 -8.82 5.76
CA ASP A 277 20.28 -9.53 4.58
C ASP A 277 21.44 -8.78 3.91
N ALA A 278 21.38 -7.45 3.83
CA ALA A 278 22.44 -6.59 3.27
C ALA A 278 23.74 -6.65 4.08
N ARG A 279 23.66 -6.77 5.42
CA ARG A 279 24.83 -7.02 6.27
C ARG A 279 25.44 -8.39 5.98
N SER A 280 24.60 -9.41 5.83
CA SER A 280 25.03 -10.78 5.52
C SER A 280 25.66 -10.91 4.13
N ARG A 281 25.27 -10.05 3.17
CA ARG A 281 25.88 -9.97 1.83
C ARG A 281 27.30 -9.37 1.80
N GLY A 282 27.80 -8.83 2.92
CA GLY A 282 29.19 -8.34 3.01
C GLY A 282 29.50 -7.10 2.14
N ALA A 283 28.48 -6.30 1.79
CA ALA A 283 28.65 -5.12 0.95
C ALA A 283 29.55 -4.07 1.63
N ALA A 284 30.54 -3.55 0.89
CA ALA A 284 31.50 -2.55 1.40
C ALA A 284 30.83 -1.23 1.85
N ASN A 285 29.67 -0.93 1.28
CA ASN A 285 28.70 0.05 1.79
C ASN A 285 27.38 -0.69 2.00
N LEU A 286 26.83 -0.62 3.22
CA LEU A 286 25.62 -1.34 3.61
C LEU A 286 24.42 -1.00 2.69
N ASP A 287 24.20 0.29 2.42
CA ASP A 287 23.05 0.72 1.62
C ASP A 287 23.25 0.38 0.12
N ALA A 288 24.48 0.32 -0.39
CA ALA A 288 24.72 -0.19 -1.75
C ALA A 288 24.20 -1.64 -1.92
N GLY A 289 24.29 -2.45 -0.86
CA GLY A 289 23.80 -3.84 -0.81
C GLY A 289 22.33 -4.01 -0.41
N ARG A 290 21.58 -2.95 -0.16
CA ARG A 290 20.14 -2.99 0.20
C ARG A 290 19.21 -3.07 -1.01
N GLN A 291 18.01 -3.59 -0.77
CA GLN A 291 16.97 -3.84 -1.75
C GLN A 291 15.65 -3.11 -1.42
N LEU A 292 15.44 -2.61 -0.20
CA LEU A 292 14.22 -1.89 0.17
C LEU A 292 14.54 -0.61 0.97
N PHE A 293 14.05 0.52 0.47
CA PHE A 293 14.27 1.86 1.02
C PHE A 293 12.95 2.55 1.30
N LEU A 294 12.88 3.32 2.39
CA LEU A 294 11.72 4.13 2.75
C LEU A 294 12.16 5.56 3.05
N VAL A 295 11.79 6.50 2.19
CA VAL A 295 12.08 7.94 2.38
C VAL A 295 10.77 8.67 2.76
N PRO A 296 10.58 9.02 4.05
CA PRO A 296 9.49 9.89 4.48
C PRO A 296 9.77 11.35 4.08
N ARG A 297 8.75 12.21 4.13
CA ARG A 297 8.82 13.64 3.79
C ARG A 297 9.35 13.90 2.38
N ALA A 298 9.03 12.99 1.45
CA ALA A 298 9.37 13.02 0.05
C ALA A 298 8.09 13.20 -0.79
N HIS A 299 7.69 14.45 -1.01
CA HIS A 299 6.47 14.76 -1.75
C HIS A 299 6.70 14.64 -3.26
N VAL A 300 6.07 13.65 -3.90
CA VAL A 300 6.17 13.46 -5.35
C VAL A 300 5.19 14.37 -6.08
N ALA A 301 5.71 15.47 -6.62
CA ALA A 301 4.89 16.54 -7.18
C ALA A 301 4.46 16.25 -8.64
N LYS A 302 5.32 15.60 -9.44
CA LYS A 302 5.09 15.32 -10.87
C LYS A 302 5.92 14.16 -11.40
N LEU A 303 5.42 13.46 -12.42
CA LEU A 303 6.16 12.48 -13.22
C LEU A 303 6.38 13.02 -14.64
N TYR A 304 7.57 12.83 -15.20
CA TYR A 304 7.89 13.19 -16.58
C TYR A 304 7.94 11.95 -17.45
N ILE A 305 7.36 12.06 -18.65
CA ILE A 305 7.28 10.98 -19.65
C ILE A 305 8.28 11.22 -20.78
N THR A 306 8.87 10.13 -21.28
CA THR A 306 9.58 10.10 -22.56
C THR A 306 9.03 8.94 -23.38
N GLY A 307 8.48 9.25 -24.56
CA GLY A 307 7.70 8.26 -25.32
C GLY A 307 6.45 7.84 -24.54
N ASN A 308 6.43 6.60 -24.05
CA ASN A 308 5.37 6.04 -23.21
C ASN A 308 5.88 5.52 -21.84
N VAL A 309 7.05 5.96 -21.37
CA VAL A 309 7.58 5.58 -20.05
C VAL A 309 7.82 6.79 -19.15
N VAL A 310 7.56 6.64 -17.85
CA VAL A 310 8.06 7.56 -16.82
C VAL A 310 9.58 7.46 -16.83
N SER A 311 10.24 8.57 -17.13
CA SER A 311 11.70 8.68 -17.23
C SER A 311 12.32 9.53 -16.12
N GLN A 312 11.50 10.33 -15.41
CA GLN A 312 11.94 11.12 -14.27
C GLN A 312 10.79 11.40 -13.28
N ILE A 313 11.11 11.48 -12.00
CA ILE A 313 10.20 11.83 -10.89
C ILE A 313 10.66 13.15 -10.28
N GLU A 314 9.76 14.14 -10.20
CA GLU A 314 9.95 15.39 -9.44
C GLU A 314 9.53 15.15 -7.98
N VAL A 315 10.45 15.36 -7.05
CA VAL A 315 10.21 15.14 -5.61
C VAL A 315 10.65 16.36 -4.84
N ASP A 316 9.84 16.88 -3.92
CA ASP A 316 10.33 17.81 -2.90
C ASP A 316 10.74 17.02 -1.65
N VAL A 317 11.97 17.27 -1.18
CA VAL A 317 12.50 16.73 0.08
C VAL A 317 13.17 17.86 0.83
N ASN A 318 12.83 18.02 2.12
CA ASN A 318 13.37 19.09 2.98
C ASN A 318 13.21 20.51 2.38
N GLY A 319 12.13 20.77 1.63
CA GLY A 319 11.87 22.05 0.97
C GLY A 319 12.80 22.30 -0.23
N GLN A 320 13.39 21.25 -0.80
CA GLN A 320 14.26 21.30 -1.97
C GLN A 320 13.71 20.38 -3.06
N ARG A 321 13.53 20.94 -4.27
CA ARG A 321 13.14 20.18 -5.45
C ARG A 321 14.30 19.33 -5.96
N GLN A 322 14.07 18.03 -5.95
CA GLN A 322 14.97 16.97 -6.44
C GLN A 322 14.36 16.25 -7.64
N PHE A 323 15.20 15.53 -8.38
CA PHE A 323 14.78 14.74 -9.54
C PHE A 323 15.43 13.35 -9.53
N LEU A 324 14.60 12.30 -9.54
CA LEU A 324 15.05 10.92 -9.69
C LEU A 324 14.87 10.47 -11.15
N GLY A 325 15.96 10.06 -11.80
CA GLY A 325 15.89 9.40 -13.11
C GLY A 325 15.33 7.97 -12.98
N VAL A 326 14.46 7.58 -13.92
CA VAL A 326 13.77 6.27 -13.92
C VAL A 326 14.13 5.52 -15.20
N ALA A 327 14.61 4.29 -15.05
CA ALA A 327 14.86 3.41 -16.18
C ALA A 327 13.53 2.94 -16.80
N PRO A 328 13.44 2.69 -18.12
CA PRO A 328 12.21 2.20 -18.77
C PRO A 328 11.66 0.90 -18.18
N GLU A 329 12.53 0.08 -17.57
CA GLU A 329 12.21 -1.20 -16.94
C GLU A 329 11.80 -1.05 -15.46
N CYS A 330 11.88 0.15 -14.88
CA CYS A 330 11.55 0.41 -13.48
C CYS A 330 10.07 0.75 -13.34
N ALA A 331 9.34 -0.04 -12.54
CA ALA A 331 7.92 0.18 -12.30
C ALA A 331 7.69 1.38 -11.37
N VAL A 332 6.79 2.30 -11.74
CA VAL A 332 6.39 3.45 -10.93
C VAL A 332 4.95 3.26 -10.46
N VAL A 333 4.76 2.99 -9.17
CA VAL A 333 3.46 2.67 -8.58
C VAL A 333 2.90 3.90 -7.86
N LEU A 334 1.75 4.40 -8.29
CA LEU A 334 0.99 5.44 -7.59
C LEU A 334 0.08 4.78 -6.54
N ALA A 335 0.29 5.11 -5.27
CA ALA A 335 -0.42 4.54 -4.12
C ALA A 335 -0.76 5.60 -3.04
N ALA A 336 -0.78 6.88 -3.41
CA ALA A 336 -1.02 8.03 -2.53
C ALA A 336 -2.50 8.21 -2.11
N GLY A 337 -3.34 7.16 -2.23
CA GLY A 337 -4.79 7.24 -2.11
C GLY A 337 -5.48 7.59 -3.44
N THR A 338 -6.81 7.40 -3.51
CA THR A 338 -7.56 7.41 -4.77
C THR A 338 -7.48 8.74 -5.52
N VAL A 339 -7.88 9.84 -4.87
CA VAL A 339 -7.93 11.15 -5.52
C VAL A 339 -6.51 11.63 -5.85
N GLU A 340 -5.57 11.49 -4.91
CA GLU A 340 -4.21 12.03 -5.07
C GLU A 340 -3.38 11.25 -6.12
N SER A 341 -3.51 9.92 -6.18
CA SER A 341 -2.92 9.13 -7.28
C SER A 341 -3.50 9.53 -8.64
N THR A 342 -4.79 9.89 -8.69
CA THR A 342 -5.47 10.36 -9.90
C THR A 342 -5.00 11.77 -10.28
N ARG A 343 -4.83 12.68 -9.31
CA ARG A 343 -4.27 14.02 -9.51
C ARG A 343 -2.85 13.92 -10.09
N LEU A 344 -1.99 13.09 -9.50
CA LEU A 344 -0.62 12.91 -9.97
C LEU A 344 -0.58 12.34 -11.40
N ALA A 345 -1.45 11.38 -11.74
CA ALA A 345 -1.60 10.88 -13.11
C ALA A 345 -2.10 11.95 -14.09
N LEU A 346 -3.13 12.72 -13.73
CA LEU A 346 -3.68 13.83 -14.54
C LEU A 346 -2.67 14.98 -14.74
N GLU A 347 -1.81 15.25 -13.76
CA GLU A 347 -0.76 16.28 -13.84
C GLU A 347 0.42 15.84 -14.72
N SER A 348 0.63 14.53 -14.85
CA SER A 348 1.83 13.94 -15.46
C SER A 348 1.61 13.37 -16.85
N PHE A 349 0.50 12.64 -17.07
CA PHE A 349 0.19 11.92 -18.32
C PHE A 349 -1.34 11.76 -18.50
N PRO A 350 -2.09 12.88 -18.60
CA PRO A 350 -3.54 12.87 -18.59
C PRO A 350 -4.15 12.05 -19.72
N ARG A 351 -5.26 11.38 -19.41
CA ARG A 351 -6.14 10.70 -20.36
C ARG A 351 -7.59 11.11 -20.08
N GLN A 352 -8.44 11.22 -21.10
CA GLN A 352 -9.76 11.88 -21.02
C GLN A 352 -10.77 11.15 -20.09
N GLU A 353 -10.51 9.88 -19.80
CA GLU A 353 -11.34 8.96 -19.03
C GLU A 353 -11.01 8.98 -17.52
N MET A 354 -9.81 9.49 -17.15
CA MET A 354 -9.40 9.59 -15.75
C MET A 354 -10.37 10.46 -14.94
N GLY A 355 -10.74 9.99 -13.75
CA GLY A 355 -11.59 10.72 -12.82
C GLY A 355 -13.09 10.64 -13.08
N ARG A 356 -13.56 9.99 -14.15
CA ARG A 356 -15.00 9.86 -14.47
C ARG A 356 -15.76 8.94 -13.50
N ASN A 357 -15.27 7.71 -13.34
CA ASN A 357 -15.92 6.66 -12.56
C ASN A 357 -15.69 6.83 -11.03
N LEU A 358 -15.79 8.06 -10.52
CA LEU A 358 -15.61 8.34 -9.09
C LEU A 358 -16.76 7.77 -8.28
N MET A 359 -16.43 6.88 -7.35
CA MET A 359 -17.35 6.29 -6.39
C MET A 359 -16.96 6.65 -4.95
N ALA A 360 -17.94 6.59 -4.06
CA ALA A 360 -17.80 6.67 -2.61
C ALA A 360 -18.89 5.78 -1.99
N HIS A 361 -18.99 5.75 -0.65
CA HIS A 361 -20.11 5.10 0.03
C HIS A 361 -21.04 6.10 0.70
N LEU A 362 -22.33 5.78 0.62
CA LEU A 362 -23.39 6.35 1.44
C LEU A 362 -23.18 5.84 2.87
N ARG A 363 -23.23 6.69 3.90
CA ARG A 363 -23.00 6.27 5.29
C ARG A 363 -24.08 6.78 6.24
N SER A 364 -24.59 5.90 7.09
CA SER A 364 -25.47 6.25 8.20
C SER A 364 -24.97 5.63 9.51
N ASN A 365 -25.24 6.28 10.63
CA ASN A 365 -25.01 5.73 11.97
C ASN A 365 -26.33 5.73 12.74
N THR A 366 -26.93 4.57 12.93
CA THR A 366 -28.12 4.40 13.78
C THR A 366 -27.70 3.79 15.11
N THR A 367 -27.53 4.63 16.14
CA THR A 367 -27.18 4.19 17.49
C THR A 367 -28.44 4.05 18.34
N VAL A 368 -28.61 2.89 18.96
CA VAL A 368 -29.75 2.51 19.81
C VAL A 368 -29.27 1.87 21.09
N ARG A 369 -30.16 1.81 22.09
CA ARG A 369 -30.02 0.90 23.23
C ARG A 369 -31.28 0.09 23.45
N ILE A 370 -31.13 -1.18 23.78
CA ILE A 370 -32.22 -2.14 23.91
C ILE A 370 -32.16 -2.80 25.30
N LYS A 371 -33.31 -2.96 25.96
CA LYS A 371 -33.36 -3.54 27.32
C LYS A 371 -32.74 -4.94 27.36
N ARG A 372 -31.72 -5.12 28.19
CA ARG A 372 -30.96 -6.37 28.36
C ARG A 372 -31.84 -7.57 28.72
N ALA A 373 -32.96 -7.34 29.41
CA ALA A 373 -33.95 -8.36 29.75
C ALA A 373 -34.60 -9.07 28.54
N LEU A 374 -34.48 -8.53 27.32
CA LEU A 374 -34.92 -9.18 26.09
C LEU A 374 -33.95 -10.26 25.57
N PHE A 375 -32.76 -10.37 26.14
CA PHE A 375 -31.72 -11.31 25.74
C PHE A 375 -31.47 -12.32 26.88
N PRO A 376 -32.44 -13.20 27.19
CA PRO A 376 -32.46 -14.00 28.43
C PRO A 376 -31.34 -15.05 28.53
N LYS A 377 -30.58 -15.28 27.46
CA LYS A 377 -29.36 -16.11 27.52
C LYS A 377 -28.14 -15.38 28.07
N LEU A 378 -28.12 -14.04 28.00
CA LEU A 378 -27.08 -13.24 28.65
C LEU A 378 -27.33 -13.35 30.15
N GLY A 379 -26.44 -14.06 30.84
CA GLY A 379 -26.61 -14.48 32.24
C GLY A 379 -26.55 -13.32 33.24
N ALA A 380 -25.70 -13.44 34.26
CA ALA A 380 -25.37 -12.27 35.09
C ALA A 380 -24.84 -11.13 34.20
N LYS A 381 -25.01 -9.89 34.65
CA LYS A 381 -24.44 -8.73 33.97
C LYS A 381 -22.90 -8.83 34.04
N PRO A 382 -22.15 -8.56 32.96
CA PRO A 382 -20.71 -8.80 32.96
C PRO A 382 -19.99 -7.71 33.76
N GLY A 383 -19.05 -8.12 34.63
CA GLY A 383 -18.27 -7.19 35.47
C GLY A 383 -17.22 -6.37 34.72
N GLU A 384 -16.97 -6.70 33.45
CA GLU A 384 -16.15 -5.96 32.50
C GLU A 384 -16.93 -5.78 31.18
N LEU A 385 -16.36 -5.10 30.20
CA LEU A 385 -16.98 -4.84 28.90
C LEU A 385 -17.05 -6.12 28.05
N GLU A 386 -18.26 -6.59 27.72
CA GLU A 386 -18.47 -7.49 26.59
C GLU A 386 -18.73 -6.67 25.33
N ALA A 387 -17.96 -6.92 24.27
CA ALA A 387 -18.15 -6.33 22.94
C ALA A 387 -18.58 -7.41 21.94
N ALA A 388 -19.35 -7.02 20.93
CA ALA A 388 -19.75 -7.91 19.84
C ALA A 388 -19.86 -7.12 18.52
N ALA A 389 -19.54 -7.77 17.40
CA ALA A 389 -19.77 -7.17 16.09
C ALA A 389 -20.29 -8.19 15.06
N LEU A 390 -21.18 -7.72 14.18
CA LEU A 390 -21.85 -8.50 13.13
C LEU A 390 -21.86 -7.71 11.82
N ILE A 391 -22.04 -8.40 10.69
CA ILE A 391 -22.37 -7.75 9.42
C ILE A 391 -23.75 -8.20 8.91
N VAL A 392 -24.65 -7.23 8.76
CA VAL A 392 -25.94 -7.41 8.10
C VAL A 392 -25.76 -7.08 6.63
N ARG A 393 -26.15 -7.96 5.71
CA ARG A 393 -26.12 -7.66 4.27
C ARG A 393 -27.54 -7.53 3.73
N GLY A 394 -27.75 -6.58 2.85
CA GLY A 394 -29.05 -6.34 2.23
C GLY A 394 -28.95 -5.79 0.82
N SER A 395 -30.03 -5.93 0.07
CA SER A 395 -30.09 -5.59 -1.33
C SER A 395 -31.43 -5.01 -1.76
N THR A 396 -31.38 -4.24 -2.85
CA THR A 396 -32.54 -3.73 -3.58
C THR A 396 -32.24 -3.80 -5.08
N PRO A 397 -33.24 -3.62 -5.96
CA PRO A 397 -32.97 -3.45 -7.40
C PRO A 397 -32.02 -2.27 -7.72
N GLN A 398 -31.99 -1.25 -6.85
CA GLN A 398 -31.16 -0.05 -7.00
C GLN A 398 -29.69 -0.28 -6.60
N GLY A 399 -29.40 -1.22 -5.70
CA GLY A 399 -28.02 -1.53 -5.30
C GLY A 399 -27.93 -2.35 -4.01
N ARG A 400 -26.75 -2.37 -3.40
CA ARG A 400 -26.48 -3.14 -2.19
C ARG A 400 -26.11 -2.25 -1.02
N TYR A 401 -26.40 -2.73 0.19
CA TYR A 401 -25.93 -2.12 1.42
C TYR A 401 -25.46 -3.19 2.40
N HIS A 402 -24.72 -2.77 3.42
CA HIS A 402 -24.52 -3.58 4.61
C HIS A 402 -24.59 -2.72 5.86
N LEU A 403 -24.93 -3.31 7.00
CA LEU A 403 -24.84 -2.66 8.31
C LEU A 403 -23.69 -3.31 9.07
N GLN A 404 -22.68 -2.51 9.41
CA GLN A 404 -21.65 -2.80 10.40
C GLN A 404 -22.30 -2.64 11.77
N VAL A 405 -22.54 -3.75 12.47
CA VAL A 405 -23.14 -3.71 13.80
C VAL A 405 -22.02 -3.85 14.82
N THR A 406 -21.94 -2.90 15.74
CA THR A 406 -21.06 -2.95 16.91
C THR A 406 -21.93 -2.80 18.16
N ALA A 407 -21.74 -3.65 19.16
CA ALA A 407 -22.53 -3.68 20.38
C ALA A 407 -21.69 -3.81 21.66
N ALA A 408 -22.23 -3.35 22.79
CA ALA A 408 -21.58 -3.35 24.10
C ALA A 408 -22.56 -3.64 25.25
N ASP A 409 -22.16 -4.52 26.18
CA ASP A 409 -22.82 -4.80 27.47
C ASP A 409 -21.79 -4.74 28.61
N VAL A 410 -22.13 -4.11 29.74
CA VAL A 410 -21.19 -3.87 30.86
C VAL A 410 -21.90 -3.51 32.17
N GLN A 411 -21.38 -3.99 33.30
CA GLN A 411 -21.76 -3.58 34.65
C GLN A 411 -20.64 -2.77 35.32
N GLY A 412 -20.63 -1.45 35.17
CA GLY A 412 -19.61 -0.63 35.84
C GLY A 412 -19.78 0.88 35.69
N SER A 413 -19.02 1.64 36.49
CA SER A 413 -18.93 3.11 36.44
C SER A 413 -17.82 3.64 35.54
N ASP A 414 -17.04 2.76 34.92
CA ASP A 414 -15.92 3.07 34.04
C ASP A 414 -15.94 2.10 32.84
N PRO A 415 -16.92 2.24 31.91
CA PRO A 415 -16.96 1.45 30.70
C PRO A 415 -15.75 1.76 29.78
N GLU A 416 -15.20 2.98 29.88
CA GLU A 416 -14.16 3.49 28.99
C GLU A 416 -12.81 2.76 29.13
N LYS A 417 -12.50 2.21 30.32
CA LYS A 417 -11.23 1.56 30.69
C LYS A 417 -10.58 0.73 29.58
N ASN A 418 -11.37 -0.10 28.88
CA ASN A 418 -10.90 -0.93 27.77
C ASN A 418 -11.48 -0.49 26.40
N MET A 419 -12.50 0.36 26.32
CA MET A 419 -13.22 0.66 25.06
C MET A 419 -12.35 1.20 23.93
N PHE A 420 -11.30 1.96 24.23
CA PHE A 420 -10.37 2.45 23.20
C PHE A 420 -9.69 1.31 22.45
N HIS A 421 -9.36 0.23 23.15
CA HIS A 421 -8.89 -1.01 22.55
C HIS A 421 -10.08 -1.84 22.03
N MET A 422 -11.18 -1.90 22.80
CA MET A 422 -12.52 -2.53 22.73
C MET A 422 -13.42 -2.33 21.48
N ILE A 423 -13.39 -1.15 20.86
CA ILE A 423 -14.37 -0.77 19.84
C ILE A 423 -13.73 -0.73 18.43
N PRO A 424 -14.31 -1.40 17.41
CA PRO A 424 -13.81 -1.33 16.03
C PRO A 424 -13.73 0.10 15.48
N ASP A 425 -14.79 0.89 15.64
CA ASP A 425 -14.91 2.26 15.11
C ASP A 425 -14.67 3.30 16.21
N ILE A 426 -13.44 3.85 16.30
CA ILE A 426 -13.06 4.81 17.37
C ILE A 426 -13.90 6.09 17.40
N ASP A 427 -14.46 6.49 16.26
CA ASP A 427 -15.31 7.68 16.16
C ASP A 427 -16.70 7.51 16.81
N LEU A 428 -17.08 6.26 17.14
CA LEU A 428 -18.30 5.93 17.87
C LEU A 428 -18.10 5.84 19.41
N LEU A 429 -16.86 5.90 19.91
CA LEU A 429 -16.53 5.67 21.32
C LEU A 429 -17.38 6.53 22.27
N GLN A 430 -17.54 7.82 21.96
CA GLN A 430 -18.33 8.76 22.79
C GLN A 430 -19.82 8.38 22.86
N GLN A 431 -20.40 7.85 21.78
CA GLN A 431 -21.83 7.47 21.74
C GLN A 431 -22.07 6.20 22.59
N ILE A 432 -21.13 5.26 22.56
CA ILE A 432 -21.19 4.04 23.35
C ILE A 432 -20.94 4.35 24.83
N ALA A 433 -19.98 5.23 25.14
CA ALA A 433 -19.68 5.67 26.51
C ALA A 433 -20.81 6.47 27.16
N ALA A 434 -21.70 7.09 26.36
CA ALA A 434 -22.91 7.75 26.84
C ALA A 434 -23.97 6.78 27.43
N ASN A 435 -23.74 5.46 27.41
CA ASN A 435 -24.54 4.50 28.16
C ASN A 435 -23.82 4.05 29.44
N GLN A 436 -24.29 4.57 30.57
CA GLN A 436 -23.89 4.13 31.91
C GLN A 436 -24.99 3.31 32.62
N ASP A 437 -25.94 2.75 31.86
CA ASP A 437 -27.08 2.00 32.39
C ASP A 437 -26.96 0.50 32.06
N PRO A 438 -26.64 -0.36 33.04
CA PRO A 438 -26.42 -1.78 32.84
C PRO A 438 -27.72 -2.59 32.70
N ASP A 439 -28.89 -1.95 32.59
CA ASP A 439 -30.13 -2.59 32.11
C ASP A 439 -30.28 -2.53 30.58
N TRP A 440 -29.34 -1.92 29.85
CA TRP A 440 -29.40 -1.79 28.40
C TRP A 440 -28.10 -2.19 27.71
N ILE A 441 -28.24 -2.82 26.55
CA ILE A 441 -27.16 -3.07 25.60
C ILE A 441 -27.18 -1.94 24.58
N VAL A 442 -26.03 -1.33 24.29
CA VAL A 442 -25.90 -0.37 23.18
C VAL A 442 -25.59 -1.12 21.90
N LEU A 443 -26.18 -0.68 20.79
CA LEU A 443 -25.84 -1.13 19.45
C LEU A 443 -25.73 0.09 18.53
N THR A 444 -24.66 0.18 17.74
CA THR A 444 -24.62 1.06 16.56
C THR A 444 -24.70 0.21 15.31
N LEU A 445 -25.66 0.54 14.45
CA LEU A 445 -25.81 -0.02 13.11
C LEU A 445 -25.27 1.03 12.13
N ARG A 446 -24.00 0.90 11.77
CA ARG A 446 -23.32 1.75 10.77
C ARG A 446 -23.65 1.23 9.37
N GLY A 447 -24.60 1.89 8.71
CA GLY A 447 -25.01 1.56 7.35
C GLY A 447 -23.99 2.06 6.32
N ILE A 448 -23.62 1.18 5.40
CA ILE A 448 -22.76 1.46 4.24
C ILE A 448 -23.51 1.07 2.96
N GLY A 449 -23.88 2.06 2.16
CA GLY A 449 -24.60 1.90 0.89
C GLY A 449 -23.70 2.08 -0.33
N GLU A 450 -23.94 1.25 -1.35
CA GLU A 450 -23.33 1.40 -2.66
C GLU A 450 -23.67 2.78 -3.29
N MET A 451 -22.68 3.43 -3.88
CA MET A 451 -22.89 4.49 -4.87
C MET A 451 -22.34 4.00 -6.22
N ARG A 452 -23.14 4.09 -7.28
CA ARG A 452 -22.71 3.63 -8.62
C ARG A 452 -21.91 4.72 -9.34
N GLY A 453 -20.74 4.34 -9.85
CA GLY A 453 -19.91 5.22 -10.69
C GLY A 453 -20.39 5.25 -12.15
N ASP A 454 -19.96 6.28 -12.88
CA ASP A 454 -20.25 6.45 -14.30
C ASP A 454 -18.95 6.61 -15.12
N PRO A 455 -18.48 5.56 -15.80
CA PRO A 455 -17.33 5.62 -16.72
C PRO A 455 -17.49 6.62 -17.88
N GLN A 456 -18.73 7.03 -18.20
CA GLN A 456 -19.05 7.96 -19.28
C GLN A 456 -19.33 9.39 -18.77
N ALA A 457 -19.19 9.65 -17.47
CA ALA A 457 -19.43 10.97 -16.90
C ALA A 457 -18.59 12.06 -17.59
N THR A 458 -19.21 13.18 -17.92
CA THR A 458 -18.48 14.39 -18.34
C THR A 458 -17.90 15.07 -17.09
N PRO A 459 -16.56 15.23 -16.93
CA PRO A 459 -15.94 15.81 -15.73
C PRO A 459 -16.12 17.34 -15.56
N THR A 460 -17.32 17.84 -15.83
CA THR A 460 -17.81 19.20 -15.58
C THR A 460 -19.30 19.20 -15.22
N ASN A 461 -20.02 18.08 -15.39
CA ASN A 461 -21.44 17.97 -15.10
C ASN A 461 -21.65 17.88 -13.58
N THR A 462 -22.15 18.94 -12.95
CA THR A 462 -22.38 18.97 -11.51
C THR A 462 -23.40 17.94 -11.02
N GLY A 463 -24.21 17.35 -11.90
CA GLY A 463 -25.17 16.29 -11.57
C GLY A 463 -24.60 14.86 -11.49
N THR A 464 -23.30 14.66 -11.70
CA THR A 464 -22.62 13.35 -11.61
C THR A 464 -21.36 13.43 -10.75
N SER A 465 -20.94 12.30 -10.16
CA SER A 465 -19.69 12.23 -9.41
C SER A 465 -18.48 12.12 -10.36
N TRP A 466 -17.44 12.93 -10.15
CA TRP A 466 -16.19 12.92 -10.93
C TRP A 466 -15.09 13.73 -10.23
N MET A 467 -13.85 13.61 -10.69
CA MET A 467 -12.76 14.52 -10.32
C MET A 467 -11.90 14.95 -11.53
N ASN A 468 -11.29 16.13 -11.45
CA ASN A 468 -10.40 16.67 -12.50
C ASN A 468 -9.37 17.67 -11.96
N LEU A 469 -8.60 18.31 -12.86
CA LEU A 469 -7.68 19.44 -12.58
C LEU A 469 -8.12 20.73 -13.32
N ALA A 470 -9.42 21.05 -13.34
CA ALA A 470 -9.95 22.14 -14.16
C ALA A 470 -9.70 23.55 -13.59
N PHE A 471 -9.50 23.68 -12.28
CA PHE A 471 -9.13 24.95 -11.67
C PHE A 471 -7.62 25.09 -11.63
N ASP A 472 -7.12 26.15 -12.26
CA ASP A 472 -5.70 26.49 -12.30
C ASP A 472 -5.51 27.98 -12.02
N THR A 473 -5.70 28.33 -10.74
CA THR A 473 -5.48 29.66 -10.17
C THR A 473 -4.53 29.57 -8.98
N ALA A 474 -3.97 30.69 -8.55
CA ALA A 474 -2.96 30.71 -7.47
C ALA A 474 -3.49 30.18 -6.12
N ASP A 475 -4.80 30.32 -5.86
CA ASP A 475 -5.54 29.83 -4.70
C ASP A 475 -6.10 28.39 -4.85
N GLN A 476 -5.71 27.72 -5.95
CA GLN A 476 -6.07 26.33 -6.31
C GLN A 476 -4.84 25.45 -6.56
N ARG A 477 -3.63 26.02 -6.41
CA ARG A 477 -2.38 25.27 -6.47
C ARG A 477 -1.92 24.89 -5.08
N ASP A 478 -1.27 23.74 -4.96
CA ASP A 478 -0.59 23.33 -3.74
C ASP A 478 0.66 24.17 -3.46
N GLU A 479 1.22 23.94 -2.28
CA GLU A 479 2.45 24.55 -1.76
C GLU A 479 3.70 24.26 -2.62
N PHE A 480 3.66 23.26 -3.51
CA PHE A 480 4.69 22.94 -4.50
C PHE A 480 4.40 23.55 -5.88
N GLY A 481 3.28 24.29 -6.00
CA GLY A 481 2.82 24.96 -7.21
C GLY A 481 2.17 24.03 -8.23
N LYS A 482 1.71 22.83 -7.89
CA LYS A 482 0.94 21.94 -8.78
C LYS A 482 -0.56 22.16 -8.59
N ARG A 483 -1.36 21.73 -9.56
CA ARG A 483 -2.82 21.87 -9.51
C ARG A 483 -3.41 20.87 -8.51
N ARG A 484 -4.22 21.36 -7.56
CA ARG A 484 -5.03 20.51 -6.69
C ARG A 484 -6.17 19.88 -7.50
N ALA A 485 -6.66 18.73 -7.06
CA ALA A 485 -7.85 18.14 -7.65
C ALA A 485 -9.11 18.91 -7.25
N TRP A 486 -10.06 19.03 -8.17
CA TRP A 486 -11.46 19.25 -7.81
C TRP A 486 -12.21 17.93 -7.79
N VAL A 487 -12.96 17.69 -6.71
CA VAL A 487 -13.76 16.49 -6.48
C VAL A 487 -15.23 16.89 -6.39
N ASN A 488 -16.03 16.47 -7.38
CA ASN A 488 -17.48 16.60 -7.36
C ASN A 488 -18.09 15.26 -6.92
N LEU A 489 -18.76 15.23 -5.76
CA LEU A 489 -19.52 14.07 -5.27
C LEU A 489 -21.00 14.40 -5.22
N VAL A 490 -21.81 13.56 -5.89
CA VAL A 490 -23.28 13.67 -5.94
C VAL A 490 -23.89 12.28 -5.95
N ALA A 491 -24.84 12.06 -5.04
CA ALA A 491 -25.69 10.87 -5.02
C ALA A 491 -26.86 11.02 -6.00
N THR A 492 -27.12 9.99 -6.80
CA THR A 492 -28.25 9.95 -7.73
C THR A 492 -29.55 9.57 -7.01
N ASN A 493 -30.70 9.74 -7.67
CA ASN A 493 -32.00 9.29 -7.13
C ASN A 493 -32.02 7.80 -6.78
N ALA A 494 -31.24 6.95 -7.45
CA ALA A 494 -31.14 5.53 -7.14
C ALA A 494 -30.34 5.30 -5.83
N ASP A 495 -29.25 6.03 -5.65
CA ASP A 495 -28.43 5.99 -4.44
C ASP A 495 -29.23 6.51 -3.23
N LEU A 496 -29.97 7.62 -3.38
CA LEU A 496 -30.83 8.16 -2.31
C LEU A 496 -31.97 7.22 -1.92
N ALA A 497 -32.54 6.48 -2.88
CA ALA A 497 -33.55 5.45 -2.60
C ALA A 497 -32.96 4.24 -1.87
N LEU A 498 -31.76 3.80 -2.26
CA LEU A 498 -31.01 2.75 -1.56
C LEU A 498 -30.64 3.16 -0.12
N TRP A 499 -30.16 4.40 0.06
CA TRP A 499 -29.84 4.98 1.37
C TRP A 499 -31.06 4.92 2.29
N ARG A 500 -32.24 5.30 1.78
CA ARG A 500 -33.49 5.26 2.54
C ARG A 500 -33.86 3.85 2.98
N VAL A 501 -33.77 2.85 2.09
CA VAL A 501 -34.05 1.46 2.43
C VAL A 501 -33.05 0.90 3.45
N MET A 502 -31.79 1.32 3.40
CA MET A 502 -30.77 0.98 4.39
C MET A 502 -31.08 1.58 5.77
N ASP A 503 -31.48 2.85 5.84
CA ASP A 503 -31.87 3.52 7.10
C ASP A 503 -33.10 2.86 7.73
N ASP A 504 -34.14 2.64 6.92
CA ASP A 504 -35.38 1.98 7.35
C ASP A 504 -35.10 0.54 7.83
N ALA A 505 -34.19 -0.20 7.17
CA ALA A 505 -33.78 -1.54 7.59
C ALA A 505 -33.02 -1.53 8.93
N ALA A 506 -32.15 -0.56 9.17
CA ALA A 506 -31.43 -0.43 10.44
C ALA A 506 -32.40 -0.15 11.60
N ILE A 507 -33.36 0.76 11.41
CA ILE A 507 -34.41 1.06 12.40
C ILE A 507 -35.33 -0.16 12.62
N ALA A 508 -35.78 -0.82 11.55
CA ALA A 508 -36.64 -1.99 11.64
C ALA A 508 -35.96 -3.16 12.36
N LEU A 509 -34.68 -3.43 12.10
CA LEU A 509 -33.92 -4.45 12.84
C LEU A 509 -33.85 -4.12 14.33
N ALA A 510 -33.53 -2.87 14.69
CA ALA A 510 -33.48 -2.44 16.08
C ALA A 510 -34.85 -2.59 16.79
N GLN A 511 -35.95 -2.22 16.12
CA GLN A 511 -37.31 -2.41 16.63
C GLN A 511 -37.67 -3.89 16.83
N LYS A 512 -37.29 -4.75 15.88
CA LYS A 512 -37.52 -6.20 15.98
C LYS A 512 -36.72 -6.85 17.11
N LEU A 513 -35.50 -6.38 17.37
CA LEU A 513 -34.71 -6.79 18.53
C LEU A 513 -35.33 -6.32 19.87
N ALA A 514 -36.04 -5.19 19.85
CA ALA A 514 -36.84 -4.71 20.98
C ALA A 514 -38.20 -5.43 21.15
N GLY A 515 -38.52 -6.40 20.27
CA GLY A 515 -39.81 -7.09 20.25
C GLY A 515 -40.98 -6.20 19.80
N ASP A 516 -40.70 -5.19 18.96
CA ASP A 516 -41.61 -4.12 18.53
C ASP A 516 -42.22 -3.30 19.71
N ASP A 517 -41.59 -3.34 20.89
CA ASP A 517 -42.03 -2.61 22.09
C ASP A 517 -41.27 -1.28 22.23
N PRO A 518 -41.92 -0.12 22.03
CA PRO A 518 -41.27 1.19 22.10
C PRO A 518 -40.80 1.57 23.52
N THR A 519 -41.20 0.84 24.57
CA THR A 519 -40.70 1.06 25.93
C THR A 519 -39.35 0.37 26.19
N LYS A 520 -38.93 -0.53 25.29
CA LYS A 520 -37.72 -1.37 25.43
C LYS A 520 -36.57 -0.97 24.50
N ILE A 521 -36.74 0.10 23.72
CA ILE A 521 -35.72 0.69 22.85
C ILE A 521 -35.63 2.20 23.07
N GLN A 522 -34.42 2.74 22.94
CA GLN A 522 -34.17 4.17 22.81
C GLN A 522 -33.14 4.43 21.71
N TYR A 523 -33.18 5.61 21.12
CA TYR A 523 -32.38 6.03 19.97
C TYR A 523 -31.49 7.20 20.38
N PHE A 524 -30.21 7.17 19.99
CA PHE A 524 -29.28 8.27 20.25
C PHE A 524 -29.16 9.17 19.03
N TYR A 525 -29.53 10.44 19.16
CA TYR A 525 -29.32 11.44 18.12
C TYR A 525 -29.26 12.87 18.70
N LYS A 526 -28.87 13.83 17.86
CA LYS A 526 -28.76 15.26 18.21
C LYS A 526 -30.05 16.01 17.91
N ASP A 527 -30.55 16.80 18.85
CA ASP A 527 -31.77 17.59 18.67
C ASP A 527 -31.55 18.73 17.67
N SER A 528 -30.39 19.37 17.75
CA SER A 528 -29.94 20.38 16.80
C SER A 528 -29.12 19.77 15.66
N PHE A 529 -29.26 20.32 14.46
CA PHE A 529 -28.53 19.88 13.27
C PHE A 529 -27.19 20.62 13.08
N ARG A 530 -27.03 21.80 13.67
CA ARG A 530 -25.83 22.61 13.44
C ARG A 530 -24.61 21.89 14.00
N ASN A 531 -23.64 21.63 13.13
CA ASN A 531 -22.36 21.05 13.50
C ASN A 531 -21.45 22.11 14.18
N ASP A 532 -21.97 22.76 15.23
CA ASP A 532 -21.32 23.86 15.96
C ASP A 532 -20.59 23.37 17.23
N GLY A 533 -20.56 22.05 17.45
CA GLY A 533 -19.92 21.39 18.59
C GLY A 533 -20.67 21.49 19.92
N ARG A 534 -21.86 22.10 19.97
CA ARG A 534 -22.56 22.39 21.24
C ARG A 534 -23.59 21.35 21.66
N ASP A 535 -24.02 20.51 20.72
CA ASP A 535 -24.99 19.43 20.96
C ASP A 535 -24.25 18.08 21.06
N PRO A 536 -24.16 17.49 22.27
CA PRO A 536 -23.53 16.19 22.49
C PRO A 536 -24.41 15.01 22.05
N GLY A 537 -25.70 15.23 21.74
CA GLY A 537 -26.70 14.18 21.54
C GLY A 537 -27.35 13.69 22.83
N SER A 538 -28.52 13.06 22.70
CA SER A 538 -29.27 12.50 23.83
C SER A 538 -30.07 11.26 23.45
N TRP A 539 -30.62 10.56 24.46
CA TRP A 539 -31.44 9.35 24.27
C TRP A 539 -32.93 9.69 24.16
N HIS A 540 -33.55 9.27 23.05
CA HIS A 540 -34.95 9.51 22.72
C HIS A 540 -35.77 8.22 22.69
N ALA A 541 -37.05 8.30 23.04
CA ALA A 541 -37.96 7.14 22.99
C ALA A 541 -38.52 6.86 21.57
N ALA A 542 -38.55 7.88 20.70
CA ALA A 542 -38.98 7.75 19.32
C ALA A 542 -37.76 7.59 18.39
N PRO A 543 -37.89 6.88 17.25
CA PRO A 543 -36.86 6.88 16.22
C PRO A 543 -36.73 8.29 15.61
N PRO A 544 -35.56 8.65 15.07
CA PRO A 544 -35.39 9.90 14.34
C PRO A 544 -36.32 9.93 13.11
N SER A 545 -36.96 11.09 12.88
CA SER A 545 -37.76 11.32 11.67
C SER A 545 -36.89 11.18 10.42
N PRO A 546 -37.37 10.52 9.35
CA PRO A 546 -36.64 10.47 8.09
C PRO A 546 -36.46 11.85 7.45
N SER A 547 -35.30 12.11 6.83
CA SER A 547 -35.07 13.35 6.07
C SER A 547 -36.08 13.46 4.90
N PRO A 548 -36.81 14.59 4.78
CA PRO A 548 -37.92 14.72 3.83
C PRO A 548 -37.48 14.91 2.37
N ASN A 549 -36.22 15.32 2.14
CA ASN A 549 -35.65 15.63 0.83
C ASN A 549 -34.39 14.81 0.52
N ASN A 550 -34.03 13.85 1.38
CA ASN A 550 -32.80 13.06 1.35
C ASN A 550 -31.47 13.85 1.43
N ASN A 551 -31.49 15.16 1.66
CA ASN A 551 -30.29 15.97 1.83
C ASN A 551 -29.60 15.60 3.16
N PRO A 552 -28.30 15.21 3.16
CA PRO A 552 -27.58 14.93 4.41
C PRO A 552 -27.37 16.21 5.24
N PHE A 553 -27.48 17.40 4.63
CA PHE A 553 -27.50 18.70 5.32
C PHE A 553 -28.90 19.20 5.72
N ASP A 554 -29.94 18.37 5.66
CA ASP A 554 -31.26 18.78 6.14
C ASP A 554 -31.31 18.81 7.68
N PRO A 555 -31.89 19.85 8.32
CA PRO A 555 -32.08 19.87 9.78
C PRO A 555 -32.86 18.70 10.40
N ALA A 556 -33.68 18.00 9.60
CA ALA A 556 -34.37 16.77 9.97
C ALA A 556 -33.52 15.50 9.76
N ASN A 557 -32.39 15.56 9.06
CA ASN A 557 -31.45 14.43 9.02
C ASN A 557 -30.75 14.29 10.39
N LYS A 558 -30.86 13.08 10.97
CA LYS A 558 -30.30 12.74 12.29
C LYS A 558 -29.33 11.56 12.28
N VAL A 559 -29.21 10.84 11.16
CA VAL A 559 -28.48 9.56 11.07
C VAL A 559 -27.54 9.44 9.88
N ARG A 560 -27.72 10.22 8.81
CA ARG A 560 -26.85 10.17 7.63
C ARG A 560 -25.66 11.08 7.78
N ASP A 561 -24.50 10.59 7.36
CA ASP A 561 -23.28 11.37 7.25
C ASP A 561 -23.14 11.99 5.85
N LEU A 562 -22.16 12.88 5.68
CA LEU A 562 -21.91 13.57 4.42
C LEU A 562 -21.18 12.65 3.43
N LEU A 563 -21.39 12.86 2.13
CA LEU A 563 -20.62 12.16 1.09
C LEU A 563 -19.12 12.50 1.24
N GLY A 564 -18.25 11.51 1.02
CA GLY A 564 -16.80 11.68 1.21
C GLY A 564 -16.30 11.58 2.67
N SER A 565 -17.19 11.58 3.67
CA SER A 565 -16.79 11.38 5.09
C SER A 565 -16.37 9.94 5.42
N THR A 566 -16.62 8.98 4.51
CA THR A 566 -16.37 7.55 4.69
C THR A 566 -14.92 7.12 4.35
N HIS A 567 -14.09 7.99 3.74
CA HIS A 567 -12.74 7.65 3.25
C HIS A 567 -12.68 6.50 2.21
N HIS A 568 -13.81 6.20 1.56
CA HIS A 568 -13.99 5.07 0.63
C HIS A 568 -14.02 5.51 -0.85
N GLU A 569 -13.27 6.56 -1.19
CA GLU A 569 -13.18 7.07 -2.57
C GLU A 569 -12.58 5.98 -3.49
N ALA A 570 -13.21 5.68 -4.63
CA ALA A 570 -12.79 4.58 -5.51
C ALA A 570 -13.03 4.86 -7.00
N GLY A 571 -12.47 4.00 -7.86
CA GLY A 571 -12.82 3.82 -9.27
C GLY A 571 -12.32 4.85 -10.29
N THR A 572 -11.66 5.92 -9.86
CA THR A 572 -11.19 7.01 -10.73
C THR A 572 -10.19 6.61 -11.82
N LEU A 573 -9.54 5.45 -11.71
CA LEU A 573 -8.54 4.90 -12.63
C LEU A 573 -8.84 3.41 -12.94
N TRP A 574 -10.13 3.06 -13.07
CA TRP A 574 -10.61 1.69 -13.07
C TRP A 574 -9.94 0.74 -14.08
N MET A 575 -9.91 -0.54 -13.70
CA MET A 575 -9.37 -1.66 -14.48
C MET A 575 -10.32 -2.14 -15.57
N GLY A 576 -9.75 -2.63 -16.67
CA GLY A 576 -10.47 -3.37 -17.71
C GLY A 576 -9.52 -4.08 -18.68
N ALA A 577 -10.10 -4.86 -19.58
CA ALA A 577 -9.34 -5.67 -20.53
C ALA A 577 -8.75 -4.85 -21.69
N SER A 578 -9.38 -3.73 -22.05
CA SER A 578 -9.02 -2.88 -23.19
C SER A 578 -8.77 -1.43 -22.76
N ALA A 579 -7.97 -0.71 -23.55
CA ALA A 579 -7.82 0.72 -23.37
C ALA A 579 -9.14 1.47 -23.61
N GLN A 580 -10.00 0.98 -24.51
CA GLN A 580 -11.27 1.61 -24.87
C GLN A 580 -12.25 1.65 -23.70
N ASP A 581 -12.23 0.63 -22.84
CA ASP A 581 -13.21 0.45 -21.77
C ASP A 581 -12.67 0.85 -20.37
N SER A 582 -11.38 1.21 -20.27
CA SER A 582 -10.71 1.41 -18.97
C SER A 582 -9.46 2.27 -18.99
N VAL A 583 -9.05 2.75 -17.80
CA VAL A 583 -7.84 3.57 -17.62
C VAL A 583 -6.61 2.67 -17.39
N THR A 584 -6.78 1.60 -16.62
CA THR A 584 -5.73 0.61 -16.32
C THR A 584 -6.09 -0.78 -16.84
N ASN A 585 -5.08 -1.60 -17.10
CA ASN A 585 -5.26 -3.01 -17.46
C ASN A 585 -5.62 -3.85 -16.21
N LEU A 586 -5.84 -5.15 -16.40
CA LEU A 586 -6.17 -6.09 -15.31
C LEU A 586 -5.03 -6.29 -14.28
N ASP A 587 -3.86 -5.70 -14.49
CA ASP A 587 -2.72 -5.72 -13.55
C ASP A 587 -2.44 -4.36 -12.91
N GLY A 588 -3.35 -3.40 -13.10
CA GLY A 588 -3.24 -2.04 -12.55
C GLY A 588 -2.25 -1.14 -13.28
N ARG A 589 -1.68 -1.59 -14.41
CA ARG A 589 -0.82 -0.78 -15.28
C ARG A 589 -1.66 0.18 -16.11
N PHE A 590 -1.18 1.39 -16.35
CA PHE A 590 -1.81 2.25 -17.35
C PHE A 590 -1.69 1.64 -18.75
N HIS A 591 -2.74 1.78 -19.56
CA HIS A 591 -2.71 1.30 -20.95
C HIS A 591 -1.71 2.09 -21.81
N HIS A 592 -1.58 3.40 -21.58
CA HIS A 592 -0.75 4.33 -22.36
C HIS A 592 0.62 4.64 -21.76
N VAL A 593 0.93 4.14 -20.56
CA VAL A 593 2.26 4.33 -19.91
C VAL A 593 2.81 2.97 -19.47
N ALA A 594 3.88 2.51 -20.12
CA ALA A 594 4.35 1.13 -20.08
C ALA A 594 4.98 0.69 -18.75
N ASN A 595 5.40 1.63 -17.91
CA ASN A 595 6.00 1.35 -16.60
C ASN A 595 5.25 1.99 -15.42
N ALA A 596 4.08 2.61 -15.63
CA ALA A 596 3.29 3.21 -14.55
C ALA A 596 2.13 2.29 -14.12
N TYR A 597 1.94 2.17 -12.80
CA TYR A 597 0.99 1.27 -12.14
C TYR A 597 0.23 2.00 -11.02
N ILE A 598 -0.92 1.47 -10.62
CA ILE A 598 -1.71 1.92 -9.46
C ILE A 598 -1.80 0.81 -8.42
N ALA A 599 -1.74 1.16 -7.14
CA ALA A 599 -2.15 0.27 -6.04
C ALA A 599 -3.18 0.97 -5.14
N GLY A 600 -4.44 0.50 -5.19
CA GLY A 600 -5.51 0.99 -4.30
C GLY A 600 -6.91 1.03 -4.94
N PRO A 601 -7.92 1.60 -4.24
CA PRO A 601 -9.33 1.59 -4.65
C PRO A 601 -9.63 2.35 -5.95
N ALA A 602 -8.72 3.22 -6.42
CA ALA A 602 -8.82 3.86 -7.74
C ALA A 602 -9.01 2.86 -8.89
N LEU A 603 -8.55 1.62 -8.73
CA LEU A 603 -8.65 0.52 -9.70
C LEU A 603 -10.08 -0.05 -9.87
N PHE A 604 -11.03 0.24 -8.98
CA PHE A 604 -12.29 -0.52 -8.91
C PHE A 604 -13.24 -0.20 -10.08
N PRO A 605 -13.67 -1.18 -10.89
CA PRO A 605 -14.72 -0.97 -11.90
C PRO A 605 -16.08 -0.63 -11.26
N THR A 606 -16.42 -1.32 -10.17
CA THR A 606 -17.59 -1.03 -9.33
C THR A 606 -17.23 -1.20 -7.85
N LEU A 607 -17.78 -0.38 -6.97
CA LEU A 607 -17.46 -0.41 -5.54
C LEU A 607 -18.29 -1.42 -4.75
N GLY A 608 -19.58 -1.62 -5.11
CA GLY A 608 -20.52 -2.37 -4.28
C GLY A 608 -20.75 -1.68 -2.93
N SER A 609 -21.16 -2.44 -1.89
CA SER A 609 -21.24 -1.90 -0.52
C SER A 609 -20.05 -2.28 0.38
N ALA A 610 -19.24 -3.27 0.00
CA ALA A 610 -18.16 -3.77 0.84
C ALA A 610 -17.02 -2.74 1.00
N ASN A 611 -16.47 -2.59 2.21
CA ASN A 611 -15.33 -1.71 2.45
C ASN A 611 -14.17 -2.05 1.49
N PRO A 612 -13.51 -1.05 0.87
CA PRO A 612 -12.60 -1.30 -0.23
C PRO A 612 -11.28 -1.98 0.20
N SER A 613 -10.89 -1.90 1.48
CA SER A 613 -9.54 -2.28 1.96
C SER A 613 -9.11 -3.69 1.54
N LEU A 614 -9.89 -4.73 1.87
CA LEU A 614 -9.52 -6.12 1.54
C LEU A 614 -9.36 -6.34 0.03
N THR A 615 -10.30 -5.84 -0.76
CA THR A 615 -10.26 -5.95 -2.23
C THR A 615 -9.08 -5.17 -2.81
N ALA A 616 -8.80 -3.97 -2.31
CA ALA A 616 -7.69 -3.13 -2.77
C ALA A 616 -6.32 -3.69 -2.37
N LEU A 617 -6.17 -4.33 -1.19
CA LEU A 617 -4.98 -5.09 -0.82
C LEU A 617 -4.80 -6.33 -1.72
N THR A 618 -5.89 -7.03 -2.03
CA THR A 618 -5.86 -8.19 -2.94
C THR A 618 -5.42 -7.78 -4.36
N LEU A 619 -5.92 -6.65 -4.89
CA LEU A 619 -5.44 -6.08 -6.16
C LEU A 619 -4.01 -5.50 -6.06
N GLY A 620 -3.62 -4.96 -4.90
CA GLY A 620 -2.24 -4.55 -4.63
C GLY A 620 -1.27 -5.71 -4.74
N ARG A 621 -1.63 -6.89 -4.21
CA ARG A 621 -0.86 -8.13 -4.41
C ARG A 621 -0.81 -8.53 -5.88
N ARG A 622 -1.90 -8.37 -6.65
CA ARG A 622 -1.87 -8.63 -8.10
C ARG A 622 -0.91 -7.70 -8.85
N THR A 623 -0.95 -6.42 -8.52
CA THR A 623 -0.06 -5.39 -9.10
C THR A 623 1.40 -5.72 -8.79
N ALA A 624 1.70 -6.08 -7.53
CA ALA A 624 3.03 -6.54 -7.13
C ALA A 624 3.48 -7.78 -7.90
N LYS A 625 2.64 -8.82 -8.00
CA LYS A 625 2.92 -10.02 -8.82
C LYS A 625 3.23 -9.68 -10.27
N ALA A 626 2.47 -8.77 -10.88
CA ALA A 626 2.72 -8.34 -12.26
C ALA A 626 4.03 -7.57 -12.42
N ILE A 627 4.44 -6.78 -11.41
CA ILE A 627 5.73 -6.07 -11.38
C ILE A 627 6.90 -7.03 -11.17
N VAL A 628 6.78 -8.00 -10.27
CA VAL A 628 7.79 -9.06 -10.07
C VAL A 628 7.92 -9.92 -11.32
N ALA A 629 6.78 -10.29 -11.93
CA ALA A 629 6.71 -11.00 -13.19
C ALA A 629 7.13 -10.16 -14.42
N GLN A 630 7.65 -8.93 -14.23
CA GLN A 630 8.50 -8.26 -15.23
C GLN A 630 9.88 -8.93 -15.31
N GLY A 631 9.88 -10.20 -15.71
CA GLY A 631 10.84 -10.81 -16.64
C GLY A 631 10.09 -11.04 -17.95
N ARG A 632 10.77 -11.13 -19.10
CA ARG A 632 10.04 -11.39 -20.34
C ARG A 632 9.53 -12.84 -20.33
N ALA A 633 8.24 -13.02 -20.58
CA ALA A 633 7.65 -14.34 -20.82
C ALA A 633 8.50 -15.10 -21.84
N LEU A 634 8.69 -16.41 -21.61
CA LEU A 634 9.60 -17.22 -22.39
C LEU A 634 9.20 -17.21 -23.87
N GLU A 635 10.03 -16.59 -24.69
CA GLU A 635 9.77 -16.35 -26.11
C GLU A 635 9.72 -17.69 -26.88
N GLU A 636 8.89 -17.80 -27.91
CA GLU A 636 8.62 -19.09 -28.57
C GLU A 636 9.89 -19.78 -29.11
N GLY A 637 10.11 -21.02 -28.66
CA GLY A 637 11.29 -21.83 -28.98
C GLY A 637 12.53 -21.51 -28.13
N PHE A 638 12.47 -20.57 -27.19
CA PHE A 638 13.51 -20.41 -26.17
C PHE A 638 13.26 -21.35 -24.98
N GLN A 639 14.34 -21.83 -24.38
CA GLN A 639 14.40 -22.55 -23.11
C GLN A 639 15.16 -21.68 -22.10
N SER A 640 14.65 -21.52 -20.88
CA SER A 640 15.42 -20.87 -19.81
C SER A 640 16.59 -21.75 -19.40
N LEU A 641 17.77 -21.15 -19.21
CA LEU A 641 18.95 -21.82 -18.66
C LEU A 641 19.11 -21.55 -17.16
N PHE A 642 18.42 -20.53 -16.62
CA PHE A 642 18.40 -20.22 -15.20
C PHE A 642 16.96 -20.17 -14.69
N ASP A 643 16.68 -20.87 -13.60
CA ASP A 643 15.36 -21.02 -12.97
C ASP A 643 15.27 -20.42 -11.56
N GLY A 644 16.28 -19.63 -11.18
CA GLY A 644 16.49 -19.13 -9.82
C GLY A 644 17.42 -20.00 -8.98
N THR A 645 17.84 -21.17 -9.48
CA THR A 645 18.80 -22.05 -8.81
C THR A 645 20.06 -22.27 -9.64
N LEU A 646 21.15 -22.66 -8.99
CA LEU A 646 22.38 -23.09 -9.68
C LEU A 646 22.28 -24.55 -10.21
N THR A 647 21.07 -25.10 -10.36
CA THR A 647 20.88 -26.45 -10.91
C THR A 647 21.39 -26.49 -12.36
N GLY A 648 22.34 -27.39 -12.64
CA GLY A 648 23.02 -27.46 -13.94
C GLY A 648 24.10 -26.39 -14.16
N TRP A 649 24.35 -25.50 -13.20
CA TRP A 649 25.46 -24.54 -13.27
C TRP A 649 26.62 -25.01 -12.39
N GLN A 650 27.83 -24.99 -12.93
CA GLN A 650 29.05 -25.30 -12.20
C GLN A 650 30.01 -24.11 -12.28
N MET A 651 30.75 -23.85 -11.21
CA MET A 651 31.82 -22.86 -11.20
C MET A 651 33.16 -23.50 -11.56
N ALA A 652 33.93 -22.81 -12.39
CA ALA A 652 35.36 -22.98 -12.59
C ALA A 652 36.07 -21.70 -12.13
N GLY A 653 37.24 -21.77 -11.51
CA GLY A 653 37.93 -20.61 -10.94
C GLY A 653 37.75 -20.41 -9.42
N SER A 654 38.26 -19.27 -8.93
CA SER A 654 38.24 -18.87 -7.52
C SER A 654 37.12 -17.88 -7.15
N GLY A 655 36.45 -17.30 -8.14
CA GLY A 655 35.20 -16.56 -7.97
C GLY A 655 34.00 -17.48 -7.78
N TYR A 656 32.84 -16.87 -7.54
CA TYR A 656 31.54 -17.54 -7.62
C TYR A 656 30.46 -16.57 -8.12
N PHE A 657 29.23 -17.07 -8.25
CA PHE A 657 28.04 -16.23 -8.43
C PHE A 657 27.08 -16.45 -7.27
N ALA A 658 26.61 -15.35 -6.67
CA ALA A 658 25.54 -15.39 -5.69
C ALA A 658 24.18 -15.33 -6.40
N VAL A 659 23.24 -16.17 -5.98
CA VAL A 659 21.83 -15.99 -6.34
C VAL A 659 21.26 -14.86 -5.49
N VAL A 660 20.80 -13.79 -6.14
CA VAL A 660 20.16 -12.63 -5.50
C VAL A 660 18.65 -12.75 -5.70
N GLY A 661 17.97 -13.17 -4.63
CA GLY A 661 16.55 -13.48 -4.61
C GLY A 661 16.17 -14.64 -5.53
N SER A 662 15.18 -14.48 -6.41
CA SER A 662 14.65 -15.58 -7.22
C SER A 662 15.09 -15.61 -8.69
N ASP A 663 15.68 -14.54 -9.24
CA ASP A 663 15.90 -14.43 -10.70
C ASP A 663 17.22 -13.75 -11.14
N ILE A 664 18.10 -13.39 -10.20
CA ILE A 664 19.36 -12.70 -10.50
C ILE A 664 20.58 -13.54 -10.05
N LEU A 665 21.61 -13.60 -10.90
CA LEU A 665 22.96 -14.05 -10.58
C LEU A 665 23.91 -12.84 -10.48
N GLU A 666 24.66 -12.69 -9.39
CA GLU A 666 25.66 -11.62 -9.21
C GLU A 666 27.08 -12.20 -9.07
N SER A 667 28.06 -11.66 -9.81
CA SER A 667 29.47 -12.06 -9.69
C SER A 667 30.08 -11.62 -8.35
N VAL A 668 30.78 -12.52 -7.65
CA VAL A 668 31.42 -12.23 -6.36
C VAL A 668 32.78 -12.95 -6.23
N GLY A 669 33.80 -12.27 -5.72
CA GLY A 669 35.11 -12.88 -5.44
C GLY A 669 36.11 -12.77 -6.60
N GLY A 670 36.94 -13.80 -6.80
CA GLY A 670 38.03 -13.81 -7.79
C GLY A 670 37.62 -14.15 -9.22
N ILE A 671 38.61 -14.46 -10.06
CA ILE A 671 38.39 -14.84 -11.46
C ILE A 671 37.75 -16.23 -11.58
N GLY A 672 36.89 -16.42 -12.58
CA GLY A 672 36.31 -17.71 -12.93
C GLY A 672 35.16 -17.64 -13.94
N LEU A 673 34.56 -18.79 -14.22
CA LEU A 673 33.43 -18.94 -15.15
C LEU A 673 32.35 -19.83 -14.53
N LEU A 674 31.12 -19.33 -14.46
CA LEU A 674 29.94 -20.14 -14.17
C LEU A 674 29.37 -20.68 -15.48
N TRP A 675 29.35 -22.00 -15.67
CA TRP A 675 28.98 -22.61 -16.95
C TRP A 675 27.85 -23.63 -16.83
N TYR A 676 27.05 -23.73 -17.88
CA TYR A 676 25.90 -24.64 -17.96
C TYR A 676 26.36 -26.03 -18.40
N THR A 677 26.36 -26.98 -17.47
CA THR A 677 26.91 -28.33 -17.65
C THR A 677 26.02 -29.36 -18.36
N PRO A 678 24.66 -29.31 -18.33
CA PRO A 678 23.83 -30.39 -18.86
C PRO A 678 23.96 -30.68 -20.36
N GLU A 679 24.36 -29.69 -21.18
CA GLU A 679 24.34 -29.81 -22.63
C GLU A 679 25.40 -28.90 -23.30
N GLU A 680 25.93 -29.36 -24.43
CA GLU A 680 26.71 -28.56 -25.37
C GLU A 680 25.80 -28.07 -26.52
N PHE A 681 25.88 -26.79 -26.87
CA PHE A 681 25.07 -26.17 -27.90
C PHE A 681 25.84 -26.00 -29.21
N GLY A 682 25.20 -26.39 -30.34
CA GLY A 682 25.69 -26.19 -31.70
C GLY A 682 25.31 -24.81 -32.22
N ASP A 683 24.36 -24.73 -33.15
CA ASP A 683 23.77 -23.47 -33.61
C ASP A 683 22.62 -23.01 -32.69
N PHE A 684 22.62 -21.74 -32.29
CA PHE A 684 21.65 -21.20 -31.34
C PHE A 684 21.55 -19.67 -31.35
N ILE A 685 20.47 -19.17 -30.74
CA ILE A 685 20.34 -17.78 -30.30
C ILE A 685 20.35 -17.77 -28.76
N LEU A 686 21.34 -17.11 -28.15
CA LEU A 686 21.40 -16.90 -26.69
C LEU A 686 20.92 -15.48 -26.38
N ARG A 687 20.02 -15.35 -25.40
CA ARG A 687 19.57 -14.07 -24.85
C ARG A 687 19.87 -14.02 -23.36
N ALA A 688 20.50 -12.95 -22.91
CA ALA A 688 20.78 -12.69 -21.50
C ALA A 688 20.63 -11.19 -21.21
N ASP A 689 19.97 -10.86 -20.09
CA ASP A 689 19.92 -9.50 -19.58
C ASP A 689 20.99 -9.32 -18.51
N TRP A 690 21.75 -8.21 -18.53
CA TRP A 690 22.86 -7.97 -17.60
C TRP A 690 22.94 -6.51 -17.15
N ARG A 691 23.52 -6.22 -15.98
CA ARG A 691 23.86 -4.86 -15.53
C ARG A 691 25.15 -4.85 -14.71
N SER A 692 25.98 -3.82 -14.88
CA SER A 692 27.15 -3.56 -14.03
C SER A 692 26.88 -2.45 -13.01
N SER A 693 27.59 -2.50 -11.89
CA SER A 693 27.54 -1.52 -10.79
C SER A 693 28.53 -0.35 -10.97
N SER A 694 29.56 -0.55 -11.79
CA SER A 694 30.71 0.34 -11.94
C SER A 694 31.22 0.35 -13.38
N VAL A 695 31.87 1.44 -13.80
CA VAL A 695 32.64 1.48 -15.06
C VAL A 695 33.89 0.59 -15.02
N PHE A 696 34.34 0.19 -13.84
CA PHE A 696 35.48 -0.71 -13.66
C PHE A 696 35.08 -2.18 -13.69
N ASP A 697 33.80 -2.50 -13.64
CA ASP A 697 33.32 -3.88 -13.76
C ASP A 697 33.71 -4.47 -15.11
N ASN A 698 34.18 -5.71 -15.08
CA ASN A 698 34.51 -6.50 -16.24
C ASN A 698 33.90 -7.90 -16.09
N SER A 699 33.32 -8.43 -17.17
CA SER A 699 32.69 -9.74 -17.29
C SER A 699 32.54 -10.08 -18.78
N GLY A 700 31.90 -11.20 -19.10
CA GLY A 700 31.63 -11.64 -20.45
C GLY A 700 30.69 -12.84 -20.50
N VAL A 701 30.07 -13.06 -21.67
CA VAL A 701 29.26 -14.25 -21.96
C VAL A 701 30.07 -15.18 -22.86
N PHE A 702 30.35 -16.38 -22.36
CA PHE A 702 31.16 -17.38 -23.05
C PHE A 702 30.31 -18.36 -23.85
N LEU A 703 30.82 -18.78 -25.01
CA LEU A 703 30.11 -19.57 -26.02
C LEU A 703 31.04 -20.66 -26.59
N ARG A 704 30.50 -21.87 -26.82
CA ARG A 704 31.14 -22.98 -27.53
C ARG A 704 32.55 -23.35 -27.02
N PHE A 705 32.77 -23.31 -25.70
CA PHE A 705 33.97 -23.86 -25.09
C PHE A 705 33.80 -25.35 -24.71
N PRO A 706 34.90 -26.14 -24.62
CA PRO A 706 34.84 -27.50 -24.09
C PRO A 706 34.42 -27.54 -22.62
N ALA A 707 33.94 -28.69 -22.14
CA ALA A 707 33.64 -28.90 -20.72
C ALA A 707 34.84 -28.59 -19.82
N LEU A 708 34.59 -27.93 -18.67
CA LEU A 708 35.65 -27.53 -17.74
C LEU A 708 35.82 -28.56 -16.60
N GLY A 709 37.07 -28.77 -16.16
CA GLY A 709 37.43 -29.80 -15.19
C GLY A 709 37.93 -29.25 -13.86
N SER A 710 37.30 -29.65 -12.75
CA SER A 710 37.53 -29.18 -11.37
C SER A 710 38.91 -29.50 -10.75
N ASN A 711 39.86 -29.99 -11.54
CA ASN A 711 41.13 -30.54 -11.03
C ASN A 711 42.21 -29.47 -10.80
N ASN A 712 42.00 -28.23 -11.26
CA ASN A 712 42.86 -27.08 -10.94
C ASN A 712 42.05 -25.76 -10.95
N PRO A 713 41.37 -25.41 -9.84
CA PRO A 713 40.57 -24.18 -9.73
C PRO A 713 41.32 -22.85 -9.94
N ALA A 714 42.66 -22.87 -10.07
CA ALA A 714 43.42 -21.68 -10.44
C ALA A 714 43.39 -21.41 -11.96
N ASN A 715 43.15 -22.43 -12.80
CA ASN A 715 43.34 -22.36 -14.25
C ASN A 715 42.28 -23.10 -15.09
N ASP A 716 41.36 -23.85 -14.48
CA ASP A 716 40.30 -24.61 -15.17
C ASP A 716 39.44 -23.76 -16.11
N TRP A 717 39.13 -22.52 -15.72
CA TRP A 717 38.43 -21.52 -16.54
C TRP A 717 39.19 -21.09 -17.81
N ARG A 718 40.53 -21.25 -17.88
CA ARG A 718 41.33 -20.79 -19.03
C ARG A 718 40.97 -21.51 -20.33
N LEU A 719 40.55 -22.77 -20.25
CA LEU A 719 40.16 -23.55 -21.43
C LEU A 719 39.01 -22.87 -22.20
N ALA A 720 38.13 -22.16 -21.51
CA ALA A 720 37.07 -21.38 -22.13
C ALA A 720 37.57 -20.11 -22.82
N VAL A 721 38.63 -19.47 -22.30
CA VAL A 721 39.27 -18.28 -22.89
C VAL A 721 40.08 -18.66 -24.13
N ASP A 722 40.83 -19.74 -24.05
CA ASP A 722 41.70 -20.19 -25.14
C ASP A 722 40.86 -20.72 -26.33
N GLN A 723 39.82 -21.52 -26.05
CA GLN A 723 39.09 -22.28 -27.09
C GLN A 723 37.65 -21.83 -27.34
N GLY A 724 36.97 -21.16 -26.40
CA GLY A 724 35.62 -20.63 -26.59
C GLY A 724 35.60 -19.23 -27.21
N TYR A 725 34.41 -18.64 -27.35
CA TYR A 725 34.24 -17.23 -27.70
C TYR A 725 33.69 -16.47 -26.50
N GLU A 726 34.16 -15.24 -26.30
CA GLU A 726 33.65 -14.32 -25.28
C GLU A 726 32.99 -13.11 -25.95
N VAL A 727 31.75 -12.80 -25.52
CA VAL A 727 31.10 -11.52 -25.81
C VAL A 727 31.30 -10.62 -24.61
N GLN A 728 32.09 -9.56 -24.80
CA GLN A 728 32.67 -8.78 -23.70
C GLN A 728 31.64 -7.89 -22.97
N ILE A 729 31.88 -7.68 -21.68
CA ILE A 729 31.31 -6.60 -20.86
C ILE A 729 32.47 -5.84 -20.22
N ASP A 730 32.87 -4.71 -20.81
CA ASP A 730 33.75 -3.71 -20.18
C ASP A 730 33.42 -2.33 -20.78
N ALA A 731 32.95 -1.42 -19.93
CA ALA A 731 32.53 -0.07 -20.35
C ALA A 731 33.70 0.85 -20.74
N ARG A 732 34.94 0.50 -20.36
CA ARG A 732 36.16 1.25 -20.66
C ARG A 732 36.85 0.74 -21.92
N GLY A 733 36.55 -0.48 -22.38
CA GLY A 733 37.29 -1.11 -23.48
C GLY A 733 38.78 -1.24 -23.17
N TYR A 734 39.13 -1.76 -21.99
CA TYR A 734 40.51 -1.87 -21.54
C TYR A 734 41.26 -2.97 -22.29
N ASN A 735 42.31 -2.59 -23.01
CA ASN A 735 43.24 -3.50 -23.67
C ASN A 735 44.42 -3.78 -22.73
N PRO A 736 44.63 -5.04 -22.29
CA PRO A 736 45.74 -5.40 -21.40
C PRO A 736 47.11 -5.33 -22.08
N ASP A 737 47.20 -5.58 -23.40
CA ASP A 737 48.47 -5.61 -24.14
C ASP A 737 49.09 -4.21 -24.28
N THR A 738 48.24 -3.19 -24.42
CA THR A 738 48.65 -1.78 -24.55
C THR A 738 48.47 -0.97 -23.28
N ASN A 739 47.91 -1.57 -22.21
CA ASN A 739 47.55 -0.92 -20.95
C ASN A 739 46.75 0.38 -21.16
N SER A 740 45.74 0.33 -22.04
CA SER A 740 44.98 1.51 -22.46
C SER A 740 43.48 1.24 -22.59
N THR A 741 42.66 2.26 -22.38
CA THR A 741 41.20 2.21 -22.56
C THR A 741 40.77 2.65 -23.96
N GLY A 742 39.51 2.37 -24.32
CA GLY A 742 38.89 2.79 -25.57
C GLY A 742 39.13 1.84 -26.75
N SER A 743 39.57 0.60 -26.52
CA SER A 743 39.82 -0.38 -27.58
C SER A 743 38.51 -1.06 -28.02
N PRO A 744 38.03 -0.88 -29.27
CA PRO A 744 36.78 -1.48 -29.73
C PRO A 744 36.76 -3.01 -29.69
N SER A 745 37.92 -3.67 -29.75
CA SER A 745 38.06 -5.13 -29.63
C SER A 745 37.92 -5.67 -28.20
N HIS A 746 37.90 -4.78 -27.21
CA HIS A 746 37.82 -5.08 -25.77
C HIS A 746 36.62 -4.37 -25.11
N SER A 747 35.81 -3.62 -25.86
CA SER A 747 34.62 -2.92 -25.37
C SER A 747 33.40 -3.84 -25.30
N THR A 748 32.45 -3.51 -24.42
CA THR A 748 31.15 -4.17 -24.32
C THR A 748 30.50 -4.48 -25.67
N GLY A 749 30.16 -5.76 -25.91
CA GLY A 749 29.52 -6.24 -27.14
C GLY A 749 30.47 -6.65 -28.26
N ALA A 750 31.79 -6.47 -28.10
CA ALA A 750 32.79 -7.08 -28.97
C ALA A 750 32.81 -8.60 -28.78
N VAL A 751 33.16 -9.35 -29.83
CA VAL A 751 33.68 -10.72 -29.67
C VAL A 751 35.16 -10.57 -29.34
N TYR A 752 35.53 -10.83 -28.08
CA TYR A 752 36.80 -10.39 -27.49
C TYR A 752 38.01 -10.75 -28.35
N GLY A 753 38.77 -9.72 -28.75
CA GLY A 753 39.95 -9.85 -29.61
C GLY A 753 39.70 -10.29 -31.06
N LEU A 754 38.48 -10.69 -31.44
CA LEU A 754 38.17 -11.28 -32.75
C LEU A 754 37.27 -10.39 -33.64
N ALA A 755 36.27 -9.72 -33.07
CA ALA A 755 35.40 -8.81 -33.82
C ALA A 755 35.07 -7.58 -32.95
N PRO A 756 35.52 -6.37 -33.33
CA PRO A 756 35.32 -5.17 -32.52
C PRO A 756 33.85 -4.75 -32.44
N ALA A 757 33.49 -4.10 -31.34
CA ALA A 757 32.23 -3.38 -31.22
C ALA A 757 32.24 -2.16 -32.17
N ALA A 758 31.37 -2.18 -33.19
CA ALA A 758 31.24 -1.13 -34.19
C ALA A 758 30.63 0.17 -33.64
N GLN A 759 29.88 0.08 -32.54
CA GLN A 759 29.23 1.23 -31.89
C GLN A 759 28.88 0.94 -30.42
N GLN A 760 28.85 1.98 -29.61
CA GLN A 760 28.45 1.89 -28.20
C GLN A 760 26.93 1.88 -28.07
N ALA A 761 26.35 0.71 -27.76
CA ALA A 761 24.91 0.55 -27.53
C ALA A 761 24.54 0.19 -26.08
N ALA A 762 25.54 0.12 -25.18
CA ALA A 762 25.30 -0.11 -23.76
C ALA A 762 24.56 1.08 -23.13
N ARG A 763 23.58 0.78 -22.28
CA ARG A 763 22.89 1.72 -21.40
C ARG A 763 23.82 2.18 -20.27
N ARG A 764 23.36 3.13 -19.45
CA ARG A 764 24.13 3.66 -18.32
C ARG A 764 24.45 2.55 -17.31
N ILE A 765 25.54 2.73 -16.56
CA ILE A 765 25.87 1.87 -15.41
C ILE A 765 24.66 1.81 -14.47
N GLY A 766 24.37 0.62 -13.95
CA GLY A 766 23.18 0.34 -13.13
C GLY A 766 21.92 -0.04 -13.92
N GLU A 767 21.82 0.26 -15.21
CA GLU A 767 20.66 -0.10 -16.05
C GLU A 767 20.80 -1.51 -16.65
N TRP A 768 19.66 -2.21 -16.76
CA TRP A 768 19.60 -3.51 -17.45
C TRP A 768 19.84 -3.35 -18.95
N ASN A 769 20.85 -4.06 -19.44
CA ASN A 769 21.20 -4.24 -20.83
C ASN A 769 20.74 -5.62 -21.30
N ARG A 770 20.57 -5.81 -22.61
CA ARG A 770 20.25 -7.11 -23.23
C ARG A 770 21.25 -7.45 -24.32
N PHE A 771 21.88 -8.62 -24.20
CA PHE A 771 22.48 -9.29 -25.34
C PHE A 771 21.49 -10.22 -26.03
N GLU A 772 21.54 -10.22 -27.35
CA GLU A 772 21.03 -11.28 -28.21
C GLU A 772 22.17 -11.70 -29.14
N ILE A 773 22.62 -12.94 -28.99
CA ILE A 773 23.82 -13.47 -29.63
C ILE A 773 23.38 -14.61 -30.55
N HIS A 774 23.54 -14.41 -31.86
CA HIS A 774 23.27 -15.42 -32.88
C HIS A 774 24.57 -16.15 -33.20
N VAL A 775 24.62 -17.45 -32.90
CA VAL A 775 25.78 -18.31 -33.07
C VAL A 775 25.40 -19.39 -34.09
N VAL A 776 25.85 -19.23 -35.34
CA VAL A 776 25.35 -20.01 -36.48
C VAL A 776 26.51 -20.38 -37.41
N ALA A 777 26.72 -21.66 -37.66
CA ALA A 777 27.90 -22.19 -38.35
C ALA A 777 29.20 -21.54 -37.78
N ASP A 778 29.98 -20.86 -38.61
CA ASP A 778 31.22 -20.18 -38.22
C ASP A 778 31.02 -18.75 -37.63
N ALA A 779 29.79 -18.24 -37.58
CA ALA A 779 29.51 -16.85 -37.31
C ALA A 779 28.98 -16.57 -35.88
N VAL A 780 29.41 -15.44 -35.31
CA VAL A 780 28.91 -14.90 -34.04
C VAL A 780 28.46 -13.46 -34.27
N ASN A 781 27.16 -13.20 -34.21
CA ASN A 781 26.59 -11.86 -34.39
C ASN A 781 25.96 -11.40 -33.07
N VAL A 782 26.37 -10.22 -32.59
CA VAL A 782 25.94 -9.67 -31.30
C VAL A 782 25.05 -8.46 -31.52
N VAL A 783 23.84 -8.52 -30.97
CA VAL A 783 22.91 -7.39 -30.85
C VAL A 783 22.84 -6.99 -29.37
N LEU A 784 23.02 -5.70 -29.09
CA LEU A 784 22.95 -5.11 -27.76
C LEU A 784 21.83 -4.06 -27.73
N ASN A 785 20.83 -4.24 -26.87
CA ASN A 785 19.71 -3.30 -26.70
C ASN A 785 18.98 -2.93 -28.01
N THR A 786 18.77 -3.91 -28.91
CA THR A 786 18.25 -3.81 -30.31
C THR A 786 19.24 -3.33 -31.38
N THR A 787 20.42 -2.85 -30.99
CA THR A 787 21.44 -2.36 -31.93
C THR A 787 22.46 -3.44 -32.25
N PRO A 788 22.70 -3.81 -33.52
CA PRO A 788 23.82 -4.67 -33.90
C PRO A 788 25.16 -4.00 -33.53
N VAL A 789 26.02 -4.71 -32.80
CA VAL A 789 27.30 -4.17 -32.29
C VAL A 789 28.53 -4.91 -32.81
N SER A 790 28.49 -6.21 -33.05
CA SER A 790 29.62 -6.92 -33.66
C SER A 790 29.19 -8.11 -34.51
N SER A 791 30.04 -8.50 -35.46
CA SER A 791 29.85 -9.65 -36.34
C SER A 791 31.20 -10.30 -36.62
N LEU A 792 31.39 -11.52 -36.12
CA LEU A 792 32.47 -12.41 -36.54
C LEU A 792 31.93 -13.29 -37.66
N THR A 793 32.58 -13.26 -38.83
CA THR A 793 32.09 -13.90 -40.07
C THR A 793 32.86 -15.15 -40.50
N ARG A 794 33.93 -15.52 -39.79
CA ARG A 794 34.70 -16.74 -40.01
C ARG A 794 35.23 -17.28 -38.69
N ASN A 795 35.27 -18.60 -38.59
CA ASN A 795 35.83 -19.32 -37.45
C ASN A 795 37.36 -19.25 -37.47
N THR A 796 37.95 -19.02 -36.30
CA THR A 796 39.40 -18.89 -36.07
C THR A 796 40.07 -20.22 -35.69
N GLY A 797 39.39 -21.35 -35.88
CA GLY A 797 39.82 -22.69 -35.46
C GLY A 797 39.24 -23.15 -34.12
N ARG A 798 38.20 -22.46 -33.63
CA ARG A 798 37.46 -22.76 -32.39
C ARG A 798 36.28 -23.72 -32.64
N PRO A 799 35.74 -24.38 -31.60
CA PRO A 799 34.68 -25.38 -31.77
C PRO A 799 33.37 -24.83 -32.35
N LEU A 800 32.67 -25.67 -33.12
CA LEU A 800 31.30 -25.42 -33.61
C LEU A 800 30.20 -25.83 -32.62
N LYS A 801 30.59 -26.49 -31.52
CA LYS A 801 29.71 -26.98 -30.47
C LYS A 801 30.44 -26.92 -29.13
N GLY A 802 29.74 -26.55 -28.07
CA GLY A 802 30.30 -26.52 -26.71
C GLY A 802 29.36 -25.82 -25.72
N HIS A 803 29.84 -25.57 -24.50
CA HIS A 803 29.04 -25.00 -23.42
C HIS A 803 28.84 -23.48 -23.53
N VAL A 804 27.95 -22.95 -22.68
CA VAL A 804 27.76 -21.51 -22.45
C VAL A 804 28.05 -21.17 -21.00
N GLY A 805 28.53 -19.94 -20.73
CA GLY A 805 28.91 -19.52 -19.40
C GLY A 805 28.96 -18.01 -19.18
N LEU A 806 29.07 -17.61 -17.92
CA LEU A 806 29.14 -16.23 -17.44
C LEU A 806 30.46 -16.01 -16.70
N GLN A 807 31.20 -14.95 -17.03
CA GLN A 807 32.48 -14.67 -16.43
C GLN A 807 32.34 -13.87 -15.13
N ASN A 808 33.11 -14.27 -14.12
CA ASN A 808 33.48 -13.43 -13.00
C ASN A 808 34.96 -13.05 -13.18
N HIS A 809 35.27 -11.76 -13.33
CA HIS A 809 36.61 -11.36 -13.76
C HIS A 809 37.59 -11.11 -12.60
N HIS A 810 37.21 -10.33 -11.58
CA HIS A 810 38.14 -9.87 -10.55
C HIS A 810 37.45 -9.43 -9.26
N LEU A 811 38.22 -9.39 -8.17
CA LEU A 811 37.75 -8.98 -6.86
C LEU A 811 37.17 -7.55 -6.89
N GLY A 812 35.91 -7.42 -6.51
CA GLY A 812 35.16 -6.17 -6.53
C GLY A 812 34.28 -5.98 -7.77
N SER A 813 34.44 -6.79 -8.83
CA SER A 813 33.60 -6.73 -10.03
C SER A 813 32.20 -7.28 -9.73
N ARG A 814 31.17 -6.45 -9.90
CA ARG A 814 29.76 -6.81 -9.61
C ARG A 814 28.88 -6.62 -10.83
N VAL A 815 28.84 -7.66 -11.66
CA VAL A 815 27.93 -7.78 -12.79
C VAL A 815 26.79 -8.73 -12.42
N GLN A 816 25.56 -8.26 -12.61
CA GLN A 816 24.34 -9.05 -12.44
C GLN A 816 23.82 -9.55 -13.79
N PHE A 817 23.29 -10.78 -13.82
CA PHE A 817 22.65 -11.42 -14.96
C PHE A 817 21.25 -11.94 -14.60
N ARG A 818 20.31 -11.90 -15.54
CA ARG A 818 18.97 -12.50 -15.44
C ARG A 818 18.41 -12.89 -16.82
N ASN A 819 17.25 -13.54 -16.83
CA ASN A 819 16.52 -13.94 -18.05
C ASN A 819 17.38 -14.74 -19.06
N ILE A 820 18.34 -15.53 -18.59
CA ILE A 820 19.30 -16.27 -19.44
C ILE A 820 18.56 -17.42 -20.12
N ARG A 821 18.47 -17.39 -21.46
CA ARG A 821 17.68 -18.34 -22.24
C ARG A 821 18.23 -18.56 -23.64
N ILE A 822 18.06 -19.77 -24.15
CA ILE A 822 18.63 -20.21 -25.42
C ILE A 822 17.56 -20.78 -26.36
N LYS A 823 17.64 -20.47 -27.64
CA LYS A 823 16.84 -21.10 -28.71
C LYS A 823 17.78 -21.87 -29.61
N ARG A 824 17.66 -23.20 -29.63
CA ARG A 824 18.41 -24.05 -30.55
C ARG A 824 17.96 -23.75 -31.99
N LEU A 825 18.90 -23.71 -32.90
CA LEU A 825 18.64 -23.71 -34.34
C LEU A 825 19.02 -25.09 -34.89
N SER A 826 18.24 -25.59 -35.84
CA SER A 826 18.29 -26.97 -36.36
C SER A 826 19.51 -27.24 -37.24
#